data_AF-A0A7S0ES01-F1
#
_entry.id   AF-A0A7S0ES01-F1
#
_cell.length_a   1.000
_cell.length_b   1.000
_cell.length_c   1.000
_cell.angle_alpha   90.00
_cell.angle_beta   90.00
_cell.angle_gamma   90.00
#
_symmetry.space_group_name_H-M   'P 1'
#
loop_
_entity.id
_entity.type
_entity.pdbx_description
1 polymer ?
#
loop_
_entity_poly.entity_id
_entity_poly.type
_entity_poly.pdbx_seq_one_letter_code
_entity_poly.pdbx_strand_id
1 'polypeptide(L)'
;VDSIQSTVVALQSSSLLSGLRRLGCPILHPAFSSLLPKTEPAALARQALAALSSMSTSERALRSSLSANQCSAVFGFFANAHRTNAISASELNSLRGLPIFETKQGSCVAIDEGNFFLCPTNVPLHVEDQRLLKLQEKRFYEALGVEELDDAALFEMFVLPKFHTFDLSRRRAALEQLRCNWPKIQRRTNLVDKLRELPLVEVGEQLFRPNELIDPSNRLLWRIFSPEPLFPQGDMTSDEWLSILRQLGLKTFIDADLLLRCAKKISLRYENSTSDEQERNFCVETSEMLIRHLVNNFSSLQNPAFCSELGSISFVPAALPPVLVGNKHWIHQVQLCRFQEISLAADKFMVWSVSPILRGDVVLNQMMCKIFGVESPPPLSRVIQHLLGLHRVPVSLWPVEEELTEGFHKLLGFLAKAWKGMSDKQRTSLQAIELIPVGPHGDVKLVRASRLFFRLQGDYAPFMFEVPRTFGTHETLLRSLGCKEEPSTEDLVRFLHEVSSESKGLPLNPNELAAVVKVIGAVAESGANFHGSLPVPNVHCAMSSSKECFHCSDRELLLTIDQNALQLVHPSLASFCDALGIRDLSRALTQQLLEEPKVIDSTEAADLTARLSSPEFLTALLSFCHEDVSEKEFERKLSNVQVCFTESLSYSLFLNGKQVSNRTSIETWFFLDHPRSRILLAKNLPAYLSSYQVLASAVDQYVGSKLGRNLLLLSYILTLEPVCMSEAMGRMGMKGEGRDASRARGSPGSRLLPMDLQLLVLEPCRRFRPGEIVAFEEEGGFLYGVIGEKQQEEEG
;
A
#
# COMPACT_ATOMS: atom_id res chain seq x y z
N VAL A 1 77.51 62.56 33.65
CA VAL A 1 77.89 63.98 33.37
C VAL A 1 77.10 64.52 32.17
N ASP A 2 76.94 63.72 31.11
CA ASP A 2 76.12 64.09 29.94
C ASP A 2 74.63 64.38 30.24
N SER A 3 74.03 63.68 31.21
CA SER A 3 72.65 63.96 31.67
C SER A 3 72.49 65.34 32.35
N ILE A 4 73.55 65.85 33.00
CA ILE A 4 73.51 67.15 33.68
C ILE A 4 73.71 68.28 32.66
N GLN A 5 74.60 68.08 31.67
CA GLN A 5 74.79 69.04 30.57
C GLN A 5 73.55 69.18 29.69
N SER A 6 72.82 68.09 29.37
CA SER A 6 71.58 68.20 28.60
C SER A 6 70.46 68.92 29.37
N THR A 7 70.43 68.77 30.70
CA THR A 7 69.42 69.41 31.56
C THR A 7 69.65 70.91 31.71
N VAL A 8 70.91 71.36 31.75
CA VAL A 8 71.27 72.78 31.79
C VAL A 8 70.99 73.48 30.45
N VAL A 9 71.19 72.79 29.32
CA VAL A 9 70.82 73.33 27.99
C VAL A 9 69.29 73.45 27.83
N ALA A 10 68.51 72.52 28.39
CA ALA A 10 67.05 72.59 28.36
C ALA A 10 66.47 73.79 29.15
N LEU A 11 67.10 74.14 30.27
CA LEU A 11 66.73 75.28 31.12
C LEU A 11 66.90 76.65 30.43
N GLN A 12 67.72 76.74 29.38
CA GLN A 12 67.93 77.95 28.59
C GLN A 12 67.07 78.03 27.32
N SER A 13 66.20 77.05 27.06
CA SER A 13 65.31 77.10 25.90
C SER A 13 64.31 78.26 26.03
N SER A 14 64.27 79.14 25.04
CA SER A 14 63.37 80.32 25.01
C SER A 14 61.89 79.93 25.10
N SER A 15 61.54 78.72 24.63
CA SER A 15 60.21 78.13 24.71
C SER A 15 59.80 77.71 26.13
N LEU A 16 60.69 77.13 26.93
CA LEU A 16 60.40 76.74 28.32
C LEU A 16 60.16 77.98 29.20
N LEU A 17 61.07 78.96 29.13
CA LEU A 17 60.97 80.18 29.92
C LEU A 17 59.73 81.00 29.57
N SER A 18 59.41 81.12 28.28
CA SER A 18 58.19 81.80 27.83
C SER A 18 56.91 81.03 28.19
N GLY A 19 56.93 79.70 28.17
CA GLY A 19 55.82 78.85 28.60
C GLY A 19 55.54 78.94 30.10
N LEU A 20 56.56 78.80 30.95
CA LEU A 20 56.43 78.93 32.41
C LEU A 20 55.96 80.35 32.82
N ARG A 21 56.41 81.39 32.11
CA ARG A 21 55.94 82.77 32.32
C ARG A 21 54.45 82.92 31.99
N ARG A 22 53.98 82.33 30.88
CA ARG A 22 52.57 82.35 30.50
C ARG A 22 51.70 81.63 31.53
N LEU A 23 52.18 80.53 32.11
CA LEU A 23 51.49 79.80 33.18
C LEU A 23 51.52 80.52 34.54
N GLY A 24 52.18 81.68 34.65
CA GLY A 24 52.15 82.51 35.85
C GLY A 24 53.23 82.24 36.88
N CYS A 25 54.25 81.43 36.57
CA CYS A 25 55.41 81.27 37.45
C CYS A 25 56.17 82.61 37.53
N PRO A 26 56.26 83.27 38.70
CA PRO A 26 56.81 84.62 38.85
C PRO A 26 58.34 84.70 38.74
N ILE A 27 58.98 83.64 38.27
CA ILE A 27 60.43 83.49 38.25
C ILE A 27 60.81 83.32 36.80
N LEU A 28 61.84 84.07 36.37
CA LEU A 28 62.47 84.09 35.04
C LEU A 28 62.09 85.30 34.17
N HIS A 29 62.41 86.51 34.65
CA HIS A 29 62.78 87.58 33.74
C HIS A 29 64.16 87.23 33.14
N PRO A 30 64.37 87.29 31.80
CA PRO A 30 65.63 86.86 31.17
C PRO A 30 66.87 87.58 31.72
N ALA A 31 66.70 88.80 32.25
CA ALA A 31 67.75 89.57 32.92
C ALA A 31 68.34 88.93 34.19
N PHE A 32 67.69 87.92 34.78
CA PHE A 32 68.15 87.24 36.01
C PHE A 32 68.62 85.79 35.77
N SER A 33 68.71 85.35 34.51
CA SER A 33 69.19 84.00 34.14
C SER A 33 70.62 83.69 34.65
N SER A 34 71.44 84.71 34.88
CA SER A 34 72.79 84.62 35.44
C SER A 34 72.84 84.59 36.97
N LEU A 35 71.72 84.83 37.66
CA LEU A 35 71.63 84.91 39.13
C LEU A 35 70.88 83.74 39.78
N LEU A 36 70.38 82.79 38.98
CA LEU A 36 69.93 81.52 39.54
C LEU A 36 71.17 80.83 40.12
N PRO A 37 71.14 80.39 41.40
CA PRO A 37 72.18 79.51 41.90
C PRO A 37 72.31 78.30 40.96
N LYS A 38 73.35 77.48 41.11
CA LYS A 38 73.35 76.11 40.58
C LYS A 38 72.26 75.28 41.29
N THR A 39 71.02 75.76 41.29
CA THR A 39 69.84 75.14 41.83
C THR A 39 69.66 73.87 41.04
N GLU A 40 69.73 72.76 41.76
CA GLU A 40 69.37 71.47 41.23
C GLU A 40 68.05 71.62 40.46
N PRO A 41 67.93 71.07 39.25
CA PRO A 41 66.71 71.13 38.42
C PRO A 41 65.44 70.77 39.21
N ALA A 42 65.59 69.96 40.25
CA ALA A 42 64.57 69.60 41.20
C ALA A 42 63.98 70.77 41.99
N ALA A 43 64.81 71.71 42.46
CA ALA A 43 64.35 72.86 43.23
C ALA A 43 63.54 73.84 42.37
N LEU A 44 63.96 74.05 41.12
CA LEU A 44 63.23 74.89 40.16
C LEU A 44 61.86 74.29 39.81
N ALA A 45 61.79 72.97 39.62
CA ALA A 45 60.54 72.28 39.34
C ALA A 45 59.56 72.42 40.51
N ARG A 46 60.01 72.24 41.77
CA ARG A 46 59.18 72.43 42.97
C ARG A 46 58.73 73.88 43.15
N GLN A 47 59.59 74.85 42.85
CA GLN A 47 59.23 76.26 42.97
C GLN A 47 58.20 76.69 41.91
N ALA A 48 58.34 76.19 40.68
CA ALA A 48 57.33 76.36 39.64
C ALA A 48 55.99 75.71 40.04
N LEU A 49 56.03 74.49 40.60
CA LEU A 49 54.84 73.79 41.11
C LEU A 49 54.16 74.54 42.26
N ALA A 50 54.93 75.04 43.24
CA ALA A 50 54.40 75.82 44.37
C ALA A 50 53.69 77.08 43.88
N ALA A 51 54.27 77.80 42.92
CA ALA A 51 53.63 78.94 42.28
C ALA A 51 52.31 78.56 41.58
N LEU A 52 52.32 77.48 40.79
CA LEU A 52 51.14 76.99 40.07
C LEU A 52 50.03 76.50 41.01
N SER A 53 50.38 75.88 42.13
CA SER A 53 49.43 75.38 43.14
C SER A 53 48.73 76.51 43.92
N SER A 54 49.38 77.67 44.06
CA SER A 54 48.84 78.86 44.74
C SER A 54 47.85 79.69 43.89
N MET A 55 47.72 79.40 42.59
CA MET A 55 46.84 80.12 41.68
C MET A 55 45.40 79.58 41.71
N SER A 56 44.42 80.48 41.61
CA SER A 56 43.00 80.09 41.49
C SER A 56 42.72 79.39 40.15
N THR A 57 41.72 78.50 40.10
CA THR A 57 41.30 77.79 38.86
C THR A 57 40.90 78.76 37.73
N SER A 58 40.26 79.89 38.07
CA SER A 58 39.91 80.94 37.10
C SER A 58 41.11 81.68 36.51
N GLU A 59 42.21 81.84 37.24
CA GLU A 59 43.45 82.45 36.73
C GLU A 59 44.27 81.50 35.83
N ARG A 60 44.17 80.18 36.05
CA ARG A 60 44.79 79.17 35.17
C ARG A 60 44.11 79.12 33.81
N ALA A 61 42.78 79.24 33.76
CA ALA A 61 42.00 79.19 32.52
C ALA A 61 42.25 80.40 31.60
N LEU A 62 42.42 81.61 32.16
CA LEU A 62 42.69 82.85 31.40
C LEU A 62 44.07 82.90 30.73
N ARG A 63 45.00 82.02 31.12
CA ARG A 63 46.40 82.01 30.66
C ARG A 63 46.75 80.81 29.76
N SER A 64 45.75 80.10 29.27
CA SER A 64 45.82 78.73 28.75
C SER A 64 46.32 78.55 27.31
N SER A 65 46.59 79.60 26.53
CA SER A 65 47.10 79.44 25.15
C SER A 65 48.64 79.35 25.11
N LEU A 66 49.15 78.14 25.32
CA LEU A 66 50.54 77.78 25.03
C LEU A 66 50.67 77.39 23.55
N SER A 67 51.76 77.79 22.89
CA SER A 67 52.09 77.23 21.57
C SER A 67 52.59 75.79 21.69
N ALA A 68 52.51 74.98 20.63
CA ALA A 68 52.96 73.58 20.64
C ALA A 68 54.42 73.42 21.15
N ASN A 69 55.31 74.33 20.74
CA ASN A 69 56.72 74.34 21.19
C ASN A 69 56.86 74.70 22.67
N GLN A 70 56.00 75.57 23.21
CA GLN A 70 55.99 75.92 24.64
C GLN A 70 55.43 74.77 25.48
N CYS A 71 54.35 74.16 25.02
CA CYS A 71 53.70 73.02 25.63
C CYS A 71 54.65 71.82 25.75
N SER A 72 55.31 71.43 24.65
CA SER A 72 56.30 70.34 24.65
C SER A 72 57.52 70.63 25.54
N ALA A 73 57.99 71.88 25.58
CA ALA A 73 59.11 72.27 26.44
C ALA A 73 58.75 72.19 27.94
N VAL A 74 57.57 72.70 28.33
CA VAL A 74 57.08 72.64 29.71
C VAL A 74 56.79 71.19 30.13
N PHE A 75 56.18 70.38 29.27
CA PHE A 75 55.99 68.95 29.50
C PHE A 75 57.33 68.24 29.75
N GLY A 76 58.32 68.43 28.86
CA GLY A 76 59.64 67.80 28.99
C GLY A 76 60.38 68.21 30.26
N PHE A 77 60.20 69.46 30.72
CA PHE A 77 60.76 69.92 31.99
C PHE A 77 60.19 69.17 33.20
N PHE A 78 58.86 69.06 33.31
CA PHE A 78 58.23 68.34 34.42
C PHE A 78 58.43 66.83 34.33
N ALA A 79 58.45 66.26 33.12
CA ALA A 79 58.71 64.83 32.93
C ALA A 79 60.14 64.45 33.34
N ASN A 80 61.14 65.30 33.05
CA ASN A 80 62.51 65.12 33.54
C ASN A 80 62.64 65.29 35.06
N ALA A 81 61.89 66.22 35.65
CA ALA A 81 61.83 66.39 37.10
C ALA A 81 61.20 65.17 37.80
N HIS A 82 60.15 64.58 37.22
CA HIS A 82 59.60 63.31 37.68
C HIS A 82 60.63 62.17 37.57
N ARG A 83 61.33 62.05 36.43
CA ARG A 83 62.36 61.02 36.22
C ARG A 83 63.50 61.06 37.24
N THR A 84 63.79 62.24 37.79
CA THR A 84 64.83 62.47 38.81
C THR A 84 64.29 62.43 40.25
N ASN A 85 63.04 61.96 40.45
CA ASN A 85 62.34 61.93 41.74
C ASN A 85 62.28 63.29 42.45
N ALA A 86 62.26 64.39 41.67
CA ALA A 86 62.26 65.74 42.20
C ALA A 86 60.88 66.23 42.68
N ILE A 87 59.81 65.55 42.26
CA ILE A 87 58.41 65.94 42.47
C ILE A 87 57.72 64.82 43.27
N SER A 88 56.98 65.19 44.32
CA SER A 88 56.18 64.26 45.14
C SER A 88 54.84 63.91 44.48
N ALA A 89 54.20 62.82 44.94
CA ALA A 89 52.91 62.36 44.40
C ALA A 89 51.78 63.41 44.50
N SER A 90 51.75 64.21 45.58
CA SER A 90 50.75 65.29 45.75
C SER A 90 50.98 66.46 44.81
N GLU A 91 52.24 66.77 44.49
CA GLU A 91 52.62 67.83 43.55
C GLU A 91 52.36 67.39 42.10
N LEU A 92 52.53 66.10 41.80
CA LEU A 92 52.22 65.49 40.50
C LEU A 92 50.75 65.68 40.11
N ASN A 93 49.82 65.56 41.06
CA ASN A 93 48.39 65.79 40.81
C ASN A 93 48.06 67.23 40.41
N SER A 94 48.82 68.22 40.89
CA SER A 94 48.62 69.63 40.52
C SER A 94 48.93 69.90 39.04
N LEU A 95 49.72 69.05 38.39
CA LEU A 95 50.07 69.18 36.97
C LEU A 95 48.91 68.80 36.04
N ARG A 96 47.90 68.05 36.53
CA ARG A 96 46.77 67.60 35.71
C ARG A 96 45.95 68.77 35.14
N GLY A 97 45.84 69.88 35.87
CA GLY A 97 45.10 71.07 35.44
C GLY A 97 45.86 72.02 34.50
N LEU A 98 47.04 71.64 34.01
CA LEU A 98 47.83 72.46 33.09
C LEU A 98 47.61 72.02 31.63
N PRO A 99 47.42 72.95 30.68
CA PRO A 99 47.26 72.63 29.26
C PRO A 99 48.61 72.33 28.59
N ILE A 100 49.33 71.33 29.11
CA ILE A 100 50.68 70.94 28.67
C ILE A 100 50.69 69.56 28.00
N PHE A 101 49.54 68.88 27.93
CA PHE A 101 49.43 67.55 27.36
C PHE A 101 48.99 67.65 25.90
N GLU A 102 49.88 67.32 24.97
CA GLU A 102 49.61 67.36 23.53
C GLU A 102 48.72 66.16 23.13
N THR A 103 47.60 66.41 22.46
CA THR A 103 46.73 65.40 21.86
C THR A 103 47.32 64.89 20.54
N LYS A 104 46.86 63.75 20.03
CA LYS A 104 47.25 63.27 18.68
C LYS A 104 46.83 64.23 17.56
N GLN A 105 45.86 65.12 17.81
CA GLN A 105 45.44 66.17 16.89
C GLN A 105 46.31 67.44 16.99
N GLY A 106 47.29 67.49 17.89
CA GLY A 106 48.24 68.60 18.06
C GLY A 106 47.74 69.73 18.98
N SER A 107 46.58 69.60 19.60
CA SER A 107 46.09 70.55 20.61
C SER A 107 46.68 70.24 21.99
N CYS A 108 46.96 71.26 22.80
CA CYS A 108 47.37 71.06 24.19
C CYS A 108 46.20 71.24 25.15
N VAL A 109 45.97 70.24 25.99
CA VAL A 109 44.80 70.13 26.87
C VAL A 109 45.21 69.89 28.31
N ALA A 110 44.35 70.26 29.25
CA ALA A 110 44.44 69.83 30.65
C ALA A 110 43.73 68.48 30.82
N ILE A 111 44.20 67.66 31.76
CA ILE A 111 43.71 66.29 32.02
C ILE A 111 43.06 66.14 33.41
N ASP A 112 42.70 67.26 34.03
CA ASP A 112 41.94 67.33 35.29
C ASP A 112 40.46 67.01 35.08
N GLU A 113 39.84 67.59 34.06
CA GLU A 113 38.43 67.41 33.72
C GLU A 113 38.25 66.51 32.49
N GLY A 114 38.43 65.20 32.67
CA GLY A 114 38.10 64.22 31.62
C GLY A 114 38.92 62.93 31.66
N ASN A 115 38.45 61.93 30.90
CA ASN A 115 39.15 60.67 30.71
C ASN A 115 40.03 60.77 29.46
N PHE A 116 41.34 60.91 29.68
CA PHE A 116 42.35 60.96 28.62
C PHE A 116 43.17 59.67 28.61
N PHE A 117 43.63 59.28 27.43
CA PHE A 117 44.25 57.98 27.22
C PHE A 117 45.45 58.05 26.29
N LEU A 118 46.41 57.16 26.52
CA LEU A 118 47.46 56.87 25.54
C LEU A 118 46.96 55.80 24.55
N CYS A 119 47.44 55.91 23.31
CA CYS A 119 47.11 54.99 22.22
C CYS A 119 48.35 54.15 21.87
N PRO A 120 48.21 52.85 21.56
CA PRO A 120 49.31 51.99 21.15
C PRO A 120 50.02 52.56 19.91
N THR A 121 51.32 52.32 19.79
CA THR A 121 52.16 52.92 18.75
C THR A 121 51.85 52.39 17.33
N ASN A 122 51.15 51.25 17.22
CA ASN A 122 50.94 50.51 15.97
C ASN A 122 49.45 50.25 15.65
N VAL A 123 48.59 51.28 15.67
CA VAL A 123 47.17 51.14 15.27
C VAL A 123 46.98 51.62 13.81
N PRO A 124 46.63 50.73 12.86
CA PRO A 124 46.36 51.05 11.46
C PRO A 124 45.17 51.98 11.22
N LEU A 125 44.21 52.02 12.15
CA LEU A 125 43.06 52.93 12.07
C LEU A 125 43.42 54.28 12.69
N HIS A 126 43.44 55.34 11.88
CA HIS A 126 43.64 56.70 12.39
C HIS A 126 42.38 57.16 13.14
N VAL A 127 42.43 57.06 14.46
CA VAL A 127 41.36 57.53 15.34
C VAL A 127 41.61 58.99 15.73
N GLU A 128 40.83 59.88 15.15
CA GLU A 128 40.86 61.30 15.48
C GLU A 128 39.92 61.59 16.65
N ASP A 129 40.47 61.67 17.86
CA ASP A 129 39.74 62.10 19.07
C ASP A 129 40.65 62.94 19.99
N GLN A 130 40.11 64.02 20.55
CA GLN A 130 40.84 64.94 21.43
C GLN A 130 41.21 64.32 22.79
N ARG A 131 40.58 63.21 23.17
CA ARG A 131 40.92 62.47 24.40
C ARG A 131 42.16 61.60 24.26
N LEU A 132 42.68 61.40 23.05
CA LEU A 132 43.88 60.61 22.79
C LEU A 132 45.13 61.49 22.82
N LEU A 133 46.02 61.21 23.77
CA LEU A 133 47.26 61.94 23.97
C LEU A 133 48.39 61.39 23.08
N LYS A 134 49.29 62.27 22.67
CA LYS A 134 50.51 61.93 21.94
C LYS A 134 51.52 61.34 22.91
N LEU A 135 52.00 60.13 22.62
CA LEU A 135 52.98 59.46 23.47
C LEU A 135 54.33 60.20 23.43
N GLN A 136 54.65 60.90 24.51
CA GLN A 136 55.95 61.58 24.72
C GLN A 136 56.79 60.85 25.78
N GLU A 137 56.32 60.76 27.04
CA GLU A 137 57.01 60.05 28.12
C GLU A 137 56.06 59.14 28.92
N LYS A 138 56.07 57.83 28.62
CA LYS A 138 55.12 56.84 29.18
C LYS A 138 55.07 56.82 30.70
N ARG A 139 56.22 56.75 31.37
CA ARG A 139 56.32 56.69 32.85
C ARG A 139 55.73 57.91 33.53
N PHE A 140 55.80 59.08 32.88
CA PHE A 140 55.25 60.31 33.43
C PHE A 140 53.72 60.34 33.31
N TYR A 141 53.17 59.83 32.20
CA TYR A 141 51.73 59.65 32.04
C TYR A 141 51.14 58.62 33.02
N GLU A 142 51.81 57.50 33.23
CA GLU A 142 51.40 56.49 34.22
C GLU A 142 51.35 57.09 35.64
N ALA A 143 52.34 57.91 36.02
CA ALA A 143 52.37 58.59 37.31
C ALA A 143 51.28 59.66 37.47
N LEU A 144 50.80 60.21 36.36
CA LEU A 144 49.65 61.12 36.31
C LEU A 144 48.31 60.39 36.30
N GLY A 145 48.28 59.05 36.28
CA GLY A 145 47.06 58.26 36.19
C GLY A 145 46.41 58.25 34.80
N VAL A 146 47.20 58.48 33.74
CA VAL A 146 46.76 58.31 32.35
C VAL A 146 47.06 56.88 31.92
N GLU A 147 46.02 56.14 31.57
CA GLU A 147 46.14 54.75 31.15
C GLU A 147 46.43 54.65 29.63
N GLU A 148 47.23 53.64 29.26
CA GLU A 148 47.38 53.23 27.87
C GLU A 148 46.27 52.25 27.52
N LEU A 149 45.44 52.62 26.53
CA LEU A 149 44.40 51.74 26.05
C LEU A 149 45.03 50.62 25.23
N ASP A 150 44.55 49.41 25.42
CA ASP A 150 44.84 48.34 24.49
C ASP A 150 43.97 48.45 23.22
N ASP A 151 44.32 47.68 22.20
CA ASP A 151 43.65 47.72 20.89
C ASP A 151 42.13 47.55 21.01
N ALA A 152 41.67 46.69 21.94
CA ALA A 152 40.27 46.41 22.17
C ALA A 152 39.53 47.58 22.86
N ALA A 153 40.14 48.21 23.87
CA ALA A 153 39.53 49.36 24.55
C ALA A 153 39.48 50.59 23.63
N LEU A 154 40.50 50.77 22.80
CA LEU A 154 40.52 51.82 21.78
C LEU A 154 39.42 51.60 20.74
N PHE A 155 39.25 50.36 20.26
CA PHE A 155 38.17 49.99 19.34
C PHE A 155 36.79 50.27 19.96
N GLU A 156 36.59 49.86 21.20
CA GLU A 156 35.33 50.03 21.93
C GLU A 156 34.96 51.51 22.15
N MET A 157 35.90 52.34 22.60
CA MET A 157 35.61 53.70 23.02
C MET A 157 35.53 54.71 21.87
N PHE A 158 36.26 54.47 20.78
CA PHE A 158 36.43 55.47 19.73
C PHE A 158 36.01 55.02 18.34
N VAL A 159 36.05 53.71 18.05
CA VAL A 159 35.72 53.17 16.73
C VAL A 159 34.24 52.79 16.67
N LEU A 160 33.77 51.94 17.59
CA LEU A 160 32.38 51.46 17.60
C LEU A 160 31.31 52.57 17.57
N PRO A 161 31.38 53.62 18.41
CA PRO A 161 30.32 54.63 18.46
C PRO A 161 30.15 55.39 17.15
N LYS A 162 31.23 55.51 16.35
CA LYS A 162 31.27 56.27 15.10
C LYS A 162 31.23 55.38 13.85
N PHE A 163 31.21 54.05 14.00
CA PHE A 163 31.32 53.10 12.89
C PHE A 163 30.31 53.35 11.75
N HIS A 164 29.06 53.65 12.10
CA HIS A 164 28.00 53.95 11.14
C HIS A 164 28.28 55.22 10.30
N THR A 165 29.05 56.18 10.83
CA THR A 165 29.41 57.43 10.13
C THR A 165 30.61 57.29 9.19
N PHE A 166 31.33 56.16 9.26
CA PHE A 166 32.53 55.96 8.44
C PHE A 166 32.19 55.72 6.97
N ASP A 167 33.10 56.14 6.10
CA ASP A 167 33.10 55.78 4.68
C ASP A 167 33.58 54.32 4.48
N LEU A 168 33.44 53.80 3.26
CA LEU A 168 33.80 52.41 2.92
C LEU A 168 35.25 52.08 3.28
N SER A 169 36.19 52.98 2.99
CA SER A 169 37.62 52.79 3.28
C SER A 169 37.90 52.68 4.78
N ARG A 170 37.33 53.57 5.60
CA ARG A 170 37.50 53.52 7.06
C ARG A 170 36.77 52.31 7.67
N ARG A 171 35.61 51.92 7.16
CA ARG A 171 34.89 50.71 7.61
C ARG A 171 35.72 49.44 7.36
N ARG A 172 36.27 49.27 6.15
CA ARG A 172 37.14 48.14 5.82
C ARG A 172 38.38 48.07 6.70
N ALA A 173 39.04 49.21 6.93
CA ALA A 173 40.19 49.27 7.83
C ALA A 173 39.80 48.90 9.28
N ALA A 174 38.63 49.33 9.76
CA ALA A 174 38.13 48.99 11.09
C ALA A 174 37.78 47.49 11.22
N LEU A 175 37.15 46.90 10.20
CA LEU A 175 36.87 45.47 10.16
C LEU A 175 38.16 44.63 10.09
N GLU A 176 39.16 45.07 9.34
CA GLU A 176 40.46 44.39 9.29
C GLU A 176 41.19 44.45 10.65
N GLN A 177 41.04 45.56 11.38
CA GLN A 177 41.52 45.66 12.76
C GLN A 177 40.78 44.74 13.72
N LEU A 178 39.46 44.65 13.58
CA LEU A 178 38.64 43.70 14.33
C LEU A 178 39.10 42.27 14.09
N ARG A 179 39.35 41.90 12.82
CA ARG A 179 39.82 40.58 12.41
C ARG A 179 41.19 40.25 13.02
N CYS A 180 42.18 41.12 12.82
CA CYS A 180 43.54 40.91 13.33
C CYS A 180 43.60 40.82 14.87
N ASN A 181 42.75 41.56 15.58
CA ASN A 181 42.73 41.60 17.05
C ASN A 181 41.64 40.72 17.69
N TRP A 182 40.92 39.93 16.90
CA TRP A 182 39.82 39.08 17.39
C TRP A 182 40.19 38.21 18.60
N PRO A 183 41.38 37.56 18.67
CA PRO A 183 41.75 36.71 19.80
C PRO A 183 41.76 37.43 21.17
N LYS A 184 42.04 38.74 21.18
CA LYS A 184 41.97 39.59 22.37
C LYS A 184 40.54 40.07 22.63
N ILE A 185 39.84 40.48 21.57
CA ILE A 185 38.48 41.04 21.63
C ILE A 185 37.45 40.00 22.11
N GLN A 186 37.53 38.75 21.62
CA GLN A 186 36.59 37.67 21.98
C GLN A 186 36.57 37.35 23.49
N ARG A 187 37.63 37.71 24.22
CA ARG A 187 37.71 37.50 25.68
C ARG A 187 36.89 38.53 26.48
N ARG A 188 36.43 39.60 25.84
CA ARG A 188 35.66 40.70 26.46
C ARG A 188 34.19 40.57 26.10
N THR A 189 33.41 39.91 26.96
CA THR A 189 31.98 39.66 26.72
C THR A 189 31.18 40.92 26.41
N ASN A 190 31.36 42.00 27.19
CA ASN A 190 30.67 43.28 26.97
C ASN A 190 30.93 43.87 25.57
N LEU A 191 32.13 43.70 25.04
CA LEU A 191 32.50 44.20 23.72
C LEU A 191 31.90 43.32 22.61
N VAL A 192 31.91 42.00 22.81
CA VAL A 192 31.27 41.03 21.91
C VAL A 192 29.76 41.28 21.83
N ASP A 193 29.09 41.57 22.95
CA ASP A 193 27.65 41.88 22.97
C ASP A 193 27.33 43.20 22.26
N LYS A 194 28.19 44.23 22.42
CA LYS A 194 28.06 45.48 21.65
C LYS A 194 28.25 45.25 20.15
N LEU A 195 29.22 44.43 19.77
CA LEU A 195 29.47 44.07 18.37
C LEU A 195 28.32 43.27 17.77
N ARG A 196 27.71 42.35 18.53
CA ARG A 196 26.54 41.58 18.11
C ARG A 196 25.37 42.48 17.70
N GLU A 197 25.14 43.57 18.42
CA GLU A 197 24.02 44.49 18.18
C GLU A 197 24.35 45.62 17.19
N LEU A 198 25.60 45.75 16.77
CA LEU A 198 26.03 46.81 15.86
C LEU A 198 25.90 46.36 14.39
N PRO A 199 25.34 47.19 13.49
CA PRO A 199 25.36 46.93 12.05
C PRO A 199 26.79 47.00 11.48
N LEU A 200 27.45 45.85 11.43
CA LEU A 200 28.86 45.69 11.07
C LEU A 200 29.07 45.12 9.66
N VAL A 201 28.13 44.30 9.19
CA VAL A 201 28.30 43.50 7.98
C VAL A 201 27.59 44.17 6.83
N GLU A 202 28.33 44.49 5.77
CA GLU A 202 27.78 45.08 4.56
C GLU A 202 27.30 43.98 3.61
N VAL A 203 26.01 44.04 3.25
CA VAL A 203 25.36 43.14 2.28
C VAL A 203 24.67 44.01 1.23
N GLY A 204 25.18 44.01 0.01
CA GLY A 204 24.81 45.03 -0.99
C GLY A 204 25.19 46.44 -0.53
N GLU A 205 24.21 47.34 -0.42
CA GLU A 205 24.39 48.73 0.03
C GLU A 205 23.94 48.97 1.49
N GLN A 206 23.54 47.91 2.20
CA GLN A 206 22.97 48.00 3.55
C GLN A 206 23.88 47.33 4.59
N LEU A 207 23.89 47.90 5.80
CA LEU A 207 24.58 47.35 6.96
C LEU A 207 23.62 46.52 7.80
N PHE A 208 24.02 45.29 8.09
CA PHE A 208 23.29 44.34 8.93
C PHE A 208 24.06 44.00 10.19
N ARG A 209 23.30 43.66 11.23
CA ARG A 209 23.87 43.10 12.45
C ARG A 209 24.29 41.65 12.20
N PRO A 210 25.38 41.16 12.82
CA PRO A 210 25.75 39.75 12.70
C PRO A 210 24.61 38.77 13.03
N ASN A 211 23.77 39.08 14.02
CA ASN A 211 22.64 38.24 14.44
C ASN A 211 21.40 38.29 13.52
N GLU A 212 21.35 39.20 12.56
CA GLU A 212 20.32 39.26 11.53
C GLU A 212 20.63 38.33 10.36
N LEU A 213 21.91 38.00 10.18
CA LEU A 213 22.42 37.22 9.06
C LEU A 213 22.44 35.71 9.35
N ILE A 214 22.44 34.95 8.27
CA ILE A 214 22.45 33.49 8.23
C ILE A 214 23.83 33.01 7.78
N ASP A 215 24.30 31.93 8.40
CA ASP A 215 25.53 31.26 7.97
C ASP A 215 25.35 30.62 6.56
N PRO A 216 26.13 31.05 5.55
CA PRO A 216 26.02 30.50 4.18
C PRO A 216 26.44 29.03 4.10
N SER A 217 27.14 28.51 5.11
CA SER A 217 27.50 27.09 5.21
C SER A 217 26.26 26.20 5.45
N ASN A 218 25.16 26.76 5.95
CA ASN A 218 23.92 26.03 6.14
C ASN A 218 23.21 25.83 4.79
N ARG A 219 23.43 24.67 4.18
CA ARG A 219 22.88 24.31 2.86
C ARG A 219 21.37 24.48 2.76
N LEU A 220 20.62 24.16 3.82
CA LEU A 220 19.14 24.24 3.81
C LEU A 220 18.67 25.69 3.77
N LEU A 221 19.23 26.54 4.63
CA LEU A 221 18.87 27.96 4.66
C LEU A 221 19.36 28.69 3.41
N TRP A 222 20.58 28.39 2.93
CA TRP A 222 21.09 28.91 1.66
C TRP A 222 20.13 28.59 0.51
N ARG A 223 19.67 27.34 0.42
CA ARG A 223 18.72 26.90 -0.62
C ARG A 223 17.41 27.69 -0.60
N ILE A 224 16.91 28.08 0.57
CA ILE A 224 15.64 28.79 0.73
C ILE A 224 15.78 30.32 0.57
N PHE A 225 16.87 30.89 1.05
CA PHE A 225 17.04 32.34 1.21
C PHE A 225 18.09 32.97 0.30
N SER A 226 18.82 32.22 -0.54
CA SER A 226 19.91 32.78 -1.37
C SER A 226 19.60 34.05 -2.17
N PRO A 227 18.35 34.31 -2.64
CA PRO A 227 18.05 35.57 -3.34
C PRO A 227 17.92 36.79 -2.41
N GLU A 228 17.83 36.58 -1.10
CA GLU A 228 17.64 37.65 -0.11
C GLU A 228 18.97 38.13 0.47
N PRO A 229 19.06 39.41 0.89
CA PRO A 229 20.25 39.97 1.50
C PRO A 229 20.43 39.51 2.97
N LEU A 230 20.31 38.20 3.22
CA LEU A 230 20.40 37.59 4.55
C LEU A 230 21.73 36.85 4.79
N PHE A 231 22.65 36.87 3.84
CA PHE A 231 23.94 36.19 3.94
C PHE A 231 25.10 37.18 3.87
N PRO A 232 26.19 36.96 4.63
CA PRO A 232 27.45 37.65 4.42
C PRO A 232 27.93 37.52 2.97
N GLN A 233 28.62 38.55 2.45
CA GLN A 233 29.14 38.60 1.08
C GLN A 233 30.64 38.97 1.07
N GLY A 234 31.31 38.73 -0.06
CA GLY A 234 32.71 39.09 -0.27
C GLY A 234 33.66 38.44 0.75
N ASP A 235 34.61 39.22 1.27
CA ASP A 235 35.64 38.74 2.20
C ASP A 235 35.05 38.13 3.50
N MET A 236 33.85 38.57 3.89
CA MET A 236 33.14 38.10 5.10
C MET A 236 32.58 36.68 4.97
N THR A 237 32.75 36.04 3.80
CA THR A 237 32.43 34.61 3.57
C THR A 237 33.60 33.67 3.81
N SER A 238 34.81 34.21 4.06
CA SER A 238 35.98 33.39 4.41
C SER A 238 35.79 32.66 5.75
N ASP A 239 36.42 31.48 5.91
CA ASP A 239 36.29 30.66 7.12
C ASP A 239 36.67 31.41 8.41
N GLU A 240 37.68 32.28 8.33
CA GLU A 240 38.09 33.15 9.43
C GLU A 240 36.97 34.11 9.83
N TRP A 241 36.38 34.82 8.85
CA TRP A 241 35.30 35.76 9.12
C TRP A 241 34.02 35.06 9.58
N LEU A 242 33.67 33.92 8.99
CA LEU A 242 32.52 33.14 9.46
C LEU A 242 32.72 32.68 10.91
N SER A 243 33.94 32.29 11.30
CA SER A 243 34.25 31.97 12.70
C SER A 243 33.99 33.16 13.64
N ILE A 244 34.42 34.36 13.25
CA ILE A 244 34.16 35.60 14.00
C ILE A 244 32.66 35.89 14.07
N LEU A 245 31.97 35.88 12.94
CA LEU A 245 30.54 36.19 12.85
C LEU A 245 29.68 35.21 13.64
N ARG A 246 30.02 33.92 13.65
CA ARG A 246 29.37 32.90 14.50
C ARG A 246 29.44 33.26 15.98
N GLN A 247 30.59 33.72 16.45
CA GLN A 247 30.76 34.18 17.84
C GLN A 247 29.97 35.48 18.11
N LEU A 248 29.84 36.34 17.09
CA LEU A 248 29.01 37.55 17.13
C LEU A 248 27.50 37.27 17.01
N GLY A 249 27.06 36.03 16.79
CA GLY A 249 25.65 35.66 16.77
C GLY A 249 25.06 35.35 15.39
N LEU A 250 25.89 35.16 14.36
CA LEU A 250 25.45 34.66 13.05
C LEU A 250 24.61 33.41 13.21
N LYS A 251 23.43 33.38 12.58
CA LYS A 251 22.47 32.28 12.71
C LYS A 251 23.00 31.03 12.03
N THR A 252 23.48 30.10 12.86
CA THR A 252 24.02 28.79 12.46
C THR A 252 22.98 27.69 12.57
N PHE A 253 22.16 27.76 13.63
CA PHE A 253 21.11 26.81 13.92
C PHE A 253 19.75 27.33 13.46
N ILE A 254 18.87 26.40 13.10
CA ILE A 254 17.49 26.72 12.76
C ILE A 254 16.68 26.64 14.05
N ASP A 255 16.21 27.79 14.54
CA ASP A 255 15.27 27.85 15.67
C ASP A 255 13.81 27.67 15.18
N ALA A 256 12.87 27.62 16.12
CA ALA A 256 11.45 27.41 15.83
C ALA A 256 10.88 28.48 14.88
N ASP A 257 11.23 29.75 15.09
CA ASP A 257 10.75 30.87 14.28
C ASP A 257 11.31 30.82 12.85
N LEU A 258 12.61 30.51 12.71
CA LEU A 258 13.26 30.38 11.41
C LEU A 258 12.72 29.16 10.64
N LEU A 259 12.44 28.05 11.32
CA LEU A 259 11.82 26.88 10.69
C LEU A 259 10.41 27.20 10.18
N LEU A 260 9.60 27.92 10.96
CA LEU A 260 8.28 28.40 10.51
C LEU A 260 8.40 29.31 9.28
N ARG A 261 9.36 30.24 9.28
CA ARG A 261 9.63 31.09 8.10
C ARG A 261 10.03 30.26 6.88
N CYS A 262 10.88 29.24 7.06
CA CYS A 262 11.25 28.31 6.01
C CYS A 262 10.02 27.59 5.44
N ALA A 263 9.19 27.00 6.31
CA ALA A 263 8.00 26.25 5.92
C ALA A 263 7.00 27.13 5.14
N LYS A 264 6.70 28.34 5.64
CA LYS A 264 5.82 29.30 4.97
C LYS A 264 6.36 29.71 3.60
N LYS A 265 7.66 29.99 3.51
CA LYS A 265 8.30 30.41 2.27
C LYS A 265 8.31 29.31 1.22
N ILE A 266 8.58 28.06 1.61
CA ILE A 266 8.49 26.90 0.72
C ILE A 266 7.04 26.71 0.24
N SER A 267 6.06 26.77 1.14
CA SER A 267 4.63 26.65 0.81
C SER A 267 4.21 27.72 -0.21
N LEU A 268 4.54 28.98 0.04
CA LEU A 268 4.20 30.10 -0.85
C LEU A 268 4.91 29.98 -2.22
N ARG A 269 6.17 29.59 -2.23
CA ARG A 269 6.94 29.38 -3.47
C ARG A 269 6.32 28.25 -4.30
N TYR A 270 5.92 27.15 -3.65
CA TYR A 270 5.25 26.04 -4.30
C TYR A 270 3.89 26.43 -4.91
N GLU A 271 3.08 27.19 -4.17
CA GLU A 271 1.77 27.68 -4.62
C GLU A 271 1.88 28.62 -5.83
N ASN A 272 2.93 29.44 -5.89
CA ASN A 272 3.16 30.38 -7.00
C ASN A 272 3.71 29.69 -8.27
N SER A 273 4.19 28.46 -8.18
CA SER A 273 4.86 27.73 -9.27
C SER A 273 3.95 26.76 -10.02
N THR A 274 2.67 27.10 -10.20
CA THR A 274 1.63 26.19 -10.73
C THR A 274 2.00 25.48 -12.04
N SER A 275 2.71 26.16 -12.95
CA SER A 275 3.12 25.64 -14.26
C SER A 275 4.62 25.30 -14.36
N ASP A 276 5.41 25.55 -13.32
CA ASP A 276 6.86 25.31 -13.33
C ASP A 276 7.21 24.04 -12.53
N GLU A 277 7.37 22.93 -13.24
CA GLU A 277 7.66 21.63 -12.64
C GLU A 277 9.05 21.59 -11.98
N GLN A 278 10.04 22.31 -12.52
CA GLN A 278 11.40 22.35 -11.94
C GLN A 278 11.37 23.03 -10.57
N GLU A 279 10.65 24.14 -10.47
CA GLU A 279 10.50 24.89 -9.24
C GLU A 279 9.67 24.13 -8.18
N ARG A 280 8.62 23.43 -8.61
CA ARG A 280 7.85 22.54 -7.72
C ARG A 280 8.72 21.41 -7.18
N ASN A 281 9.51 20.75 -8.04
CA ASN A 281 10.44 19.70 -7.62
C ASN A 281 11.49 20.24 -6.65
N PHE A 282 12.03 21.44 -6.91
CA PHE A 282 12.95 22.11 -6.01
C PHE A 282 12.34 22.32 -4.61
N CYS A 283 11.10 22.80 -4.53
CA CYS A 283 10.38 23.00 -3.27
C CYS A 283 10.13 21.69 -2.52
N VAL A 284 9.75 20.62 -3.22
CA VAL A 284 9.57 19.26 -2.65
C VAL A 284 10.86 18.76 -2.02
N GLU A 285 11.98 18.77 -2.74
CA GLU A 285 13.29 18.35 -2.23
C GLU A 285 13.74 19.19 -1.02
N THR A 286 13.52 20.51 -1.09
CA THR A 286 13.87 21.43 0.00
C THR A 286 13.02 21.14 1.24
N SER A 287 11.75 20.79 1.05
CA SER A 287 10.89 20.40 2.15
C SER A 287 11.30 19.06 2.78
N GLU A 288 11.68 18.06 1.98
CA GLU A 288 12.20 16.79 2.51
C GLU A 288 13.43 17.03 3.41
N MET A 289 14.33 17.95 3.01
CA MET A 289 15.46 18.37 3.85
C MET A 289 15.00 19.06 5.15
N LEU A 290 14.01 19.95 5.06
CA LEU A 290 13.46 20.67 6.22
C LEU A 290 12.79 19.74 7.23
N ILE A 291 12.01 18.76 6.76
CA ILE A 291 11.38 17.76 7.63
C ILE A 291 12.42 16.86 8.27
N ARG A 292 13.44 16.40 7.53
CA ARG A 292 14.53 15.62 8.12
C ARG A 292 15.22 16.40 9.24
N HIS A 293 15.43 17.70 9.05
CA HIS A 293 15.96 18.58 10.09
C HIS A 293 15.01 18.71 11.29
N LEU A 294 13.70 18.89 11.05
CA LEU A 294 12.67 18.94 12.08
C LEU A 294 12.68 17.69 12.95
N VAL A 295 12.70 16.50 12.34
CA VAL A 295 12.67 15.21 13.07
C VAL A 295 13.92 15.03 13.92
N ASN A 296 15.08 15.36 13.37
CA ASN A 296 16.36 15.22 14.07
C ASN A 296 16.53 16.21 15.24
N ASN A 297 15.83 17.35 15.21
CA ASN A 297 15.96 18.42 16.21
C ASN A 297 14.63 18.70 16.93
N PHE A 298 13.66 17.79 16.87
CA PHE A 298 12.29 18.07 17.33
C PHE A 298 12.25 18.45 18.81
N SER A 299 13.06 17.79 19.64
CA SER A 299 13.12 18.01 21.09
C SER A 299 13.53 19.43 21.50
N SER A 300 14.38 20.11 20.72
CA SER A 300 14.81 21.48 21.00
C SER A 300 13.90 22.54 20.40
N LEU A 301 13.12 22.18 19.37
CA LEU A 301 12.23 23.08 18.64
C LEU A 301 10.81 23.12 19.22
N GLN A 302 10.38 22.04 19.85
CA GLN A 302 8.99 21.81 20.22
C GLN A 302 8.50 22.81 21.26
N ASN A 303 7.50 23.62 20.88
CA ASN A 303 6.61 24.33 21.79
C ASN A 303 5.17 24.34 21.22
N PRO A 304 4.13 24.52 22.04
CA PRO A 304 2.74 24.41 21.58
C PRO A 304 2.36 25.37 20.45
N ALA A 305 2.83 26.62 20.50
CA ALA A 305 2.55 27.63 19.47
C ALA A 305 3.20 27.25 18.13
N PHE A 306 4.48 26.89 18.16
CA PHE A 306 5.24 26.40 17.01
C PHE A 306 4.57 25.20 16.36
N CYS A 307 4.20 24.19 17.15
CA CYS A 307 3.59 22.97 16.62
C CYS A 307 2.23 23.22 15.97
N SER A 308 1.38 24.05 16.58
CA SER A 308 0.08 24.41 16.03
C SER A 308 0.23 25.18 14.71
N GLU A 309 1.16 26.12 14.66
CA GLU A 309 1.38 26.94 13.46
C GLU A 309 2.00 26.09 12.34
N LEU A 310 3.04 25.31 12.63
CA LEU A 310 3.69 24.43 11.66
C LEU A 310 2.72 23.40 11.09
N GLY A 311 1.84 22.84 11.93
CA GLY A 311 0.81 21.87 11.54
C GLY A 311 -0.21 22.41 10.54
N SER A 312 -0.38 23.74 10.43
CA SER A 312 -1.32 24.38 9.51
C SER A 312 -0.75 24.68 8.11
N ILE A 313 0.58 24.60 7.96
CA ILE A 313 1.29 24.96 6.73
C ILE A 313 1.34 23.75 5.79
N SER A 314 0.98 23.95 4.53
CA SER A 314 1.05 22.93 3.47
C SER A 314 2.47 22.81 2.90
N PHE A 315 3.43 22.39 3.74
CA PHE A 315 4.82 22.20 3.30
C PHE A 315 5.23 20.73 3.25
N VAL A 316 4.44 19.77 3.72
CA VAL A 316 4.87 18.38 3.87
C VAL A 316 4.86 17.63 2.52
N PRO A 317 6.00 17.12 2.02
CA PRO A 317 6.05 16.44 0.74
C PRO A 317 5.40 15.06 0.85
N ALA A 318 4.37 14.82 0.04
CA ALA A 318 3.64 13.57 0.02
C ALA A 318 3.39 13.09 -1.42
N ALA A 319 3.54 11.80 -1.64
CA ALA A 319 3.10 11.13 -2.84
C ALA A 319 1.57 10.99 -2.78
N LEU A 320 0.86 11.67 -3.68
CA LEU A 320 -0.58 11.55 -3.79
C LEU A 320 -1.00 10.14 -4.21
N PRO A 321 -2.27 9.76 -3.96
CA PRO A 321 -2.83 8.54 -4.51
C PRO A 321 -2.55 8.43 -6.02
N PRO A 322 -1.91 7.34 -6.48
CA PRO A 322 -1.51 7.23 -7.86
C PRO A 322 -2.70 7.04 -8.78
N VAL A 323 -2.55 7.47 -10.03
CA VAL A 323 -3.58 7.33 -11.07
C VAL A 323 -3.14 6.27 -12.07
N LEU A 324 -3.99 5.26 -12.29
CA LEU A 324 -3.76 4.21 -13.27
C LEU A 324 -4.07 4.73 -14.67
N VAL A 325 -3.06 4.84 -15.53
CA VAL A 325 -3.22 5.32 -16.91
C VAL A 325 -3.27 4.13 -17.87
N GLY A 326 -4.35 4.05 -18.64
CA GLY A 326 -4.54 3.04 -19.68
C GLY A 326 -4.51 1.59 -19.17
N ASN A 327 -4.81 1.36 -17.89
CA ASN A 327 -4.73 0.05 -17.20
C ASN A 327 -3.36 -0.63 -17.28
N LYS A 328 -2.27 0.14 -17.42
CA LYS A 328 -0.91 -0.43 -17.58
C LYS A 328 0.11 0.09 -16.57
N HIS A 329 0.12 1.39 -16.31
CA HIS A 329 1.15 2.00 -15.45
C HIS A 329 0.53 3.02 -14.50
N TRP A 330 1.09 3.10 -13.29
CA TRP A 330 0.71 4.09 -12.29
C TRP A 330 1.55 5.34 -12.45
N ILE A 331 0.88 6.49 -12.43
CA ILE A 331 1.54 7.79 -12.36
C ILE A 331 1.43 8.31 -10.94
N HIS A 332 2.57 8.64 -10.37
CA HIS A 332 2.67 9.29 -9.06
C HIS A 332 2.86 10.78 -9.25
N GLN A 333 2.11 11.57 -8.51
CA GLN A 333 2.34 13.00 -8.38
C GLN A 333 2.72 13.30 -6.93
N VAL A 334 3.67 14.21 -6.75
CA VAL A 334 4.10 14.66 -5.43
C VAL A 334 3.59 16.07 -5.19
N GLN A 335 3.00 16.29 -4.02
CA GLN A 335 2.51 17.59 -3.60
C GLN A 335 2.94 17.93 -2.17
N LEU A 336 2.89 19.22 -1.85
CA LEU A 336 3.04 19.67 -0.48
C LEU A 336 1.66 19.70 0.19
N CYS A 337 1.52 18.95 1.26
CA CYS A 337 0.30 18.78 2.05
C CYS A 337 0.52 19.28 3.48
N ARG A 338 -0.54 19.31 4.27
CA ARG A 338 -0.44 19.46 5.74
C ARG A 338 -0.13 18.12 6.38
N PHE A 339 0.36 18.15 7.61
CA PHE A 339 0.58 16.92 8.38
C PHE A 339 -0.71 16.10 8.57
N GLN A 340 -1.87 16.73 8.84
CA GLN A 340 -3.13 15.98 9.04
C GLN A 340 -3.65 15.27 7.78
N GLU A 341 -3.14 15.64 6.60
CA GLU A 341 -3.61 15.14 5.31
C GLU A 341 -2.84 13.89 4.86
N ILE A 342 -1.71 13.58 5.49
CA ILE A 342 -0.81 12.50 5.08
C ILE A 342 -0.98 11.22 5.91
N SER A 343 -0.56 10.11 5.33
CA SER A 343 -0.33 8.83 6.01
C SER A 343 1.16 8.47 5.98
N LEU A 344 1.61 7.68 6.95
CA LEU A 344 3.01 7.26 7.03
C LEU A 344 3.34 6.17 6.01
N ALA A 345 4.62 6.03 5.66
CA ALA A 345 5.10 4.96 4.79
C ALA A 345 4.78 3.56 5.37
N ALA A 346 4.81 3.39 6.69
CA ALA A 346 4.46 2.15 7.38
C ALA A 346 2.99 1.74 7.19
N ASP A 347 2.12 2.69 6.89
CA ASP A 347 0.68 2.47 6.68
C ASP A 347 0.31 2.41 5.19
N LYS A 348 1.29 2.56 4.27
CA LYS A 348 1.10 2.67 2.83
C LYS A 348 0.21 1.56 2.27
N PHE A 349 0.44 0.30 2.68
CA PHE A 349 -0.34 -0.85 2.21
C PHE A 349 -1.86 -0.70 2.42
N MET A 350 -2.28 -0.02 3.50
CA MET A 350 -3.68 0.07 3.89
C MET A 350 -4.44 1.25 3.25
N VAL A 351 -3.74 2.23 2.67
CA VAL A 351 -4.36 3.51 2.25
C VAL A 351 -3.77 4.17 1.00
N TRP A 352 -2.81 3.56 0.31
CA TRP A 352 -2.11 4.19 -0.83
C TRP A 352 -3.02 4.70 -1.95
N SER A 353 -4.20 4.12 -2.14
CA SER A 353 -5.15 4.55 -3.20
C SER A 353 -6.08 5.69 -2.80
N VAL A 354 -6.08 6.10 -1.52
CA VAL A 354 -7.02 7.11 -0.99
C VAL A 354 -6.36 8.19 -0.15
N SER A 355 -5.13 7.98 0.34
CA SER A 355 -4.41 8.93 1.18
C SER A 355 -3.03 9.27 0.58
N PRO A 356 -2.63 10.55 0.62
CA PRO A 356 -1.24 10.94 0.37
C PRO A 356 -0.29 10.23 1.35
N ILE A 357 0.85 9.75 0.85
CA ILE A 357 1.86 9.05 1.65
C ILE A 357 3.09 9.96 1.82
N LEU A 358 3.56 10.14 3.05
CA LEU A 358 4.77 10.92 3.35
C LEU A 358 5.94 10.46 2.49
N ARG A 359 6.62 11.41 1.85
CA ARG A 359 7.80 11.15 1.01
C ARG A 359 9.08 11.34 1.80
N GLY A 360 10.10 10.56 1.42
CA GLY A 360 11.44 10.60 2.00
C GLY A 360 11.63 9.57 3.12
N ASP A 361 12.89 9.32 3.45
CA ASP A 361 13.30 8.42 4.53
C ASP A 361 13.16 9.10 5.90
N VAL A 362 11.94 9.48 6.24
CA VAL A 362 11.60 10.14 7.50
C VAL A 362 10.56 9.33 8.24
N VAL A 363 10.85 9.00 9.50
CA VAL A 363 9.93 8.32 10.40
C VAL A 363 9.45 9.30 11.46
N LEU A 364 8.15 9.62 11.44
CA LEU A 364 7.51 10.37 12.51
C LEU A 364 7.23 9.43 13.69
N ASN A 365 7.66 9.83 14.89
CA ASN A 365 7.34 9.07 16.10
C ASN A 365 5.90 9.33 16.58
N GLN A 366 5.40 8.53 17.51
CA GLN A 366 4.02 8.64 18.02
C GLN A 366 3.70 10.02 18.63
N MET A 367 4.68 10.69 19.23
CA MET A 367 4.49 12.02 19.81
C MET A 367 4.25 13.05 18.70
N MET A 368 5.08 13.06 17.67
CA MET A 368 4.95 13.95 16.51
C MET A 368 3.63 13.70 15.79
N CYS A 369 3.24 12.44 15.59
CA CYS A 369 1.95 12.10 15.00
C CYS A 369 0.78 12.71 15.78
N LYS A 370 0.78 12.59 17.12
CA LYS A 370 -0.26 13.19 17.97
C LYS A 370 -0.27 14.72 17.89
N ILE A 371 0.90 15.35 17.92
CA ILE A 371 1.04 16.81 17.90
C ILE A 371 0.57 17.40 16.58
N PHE A 372 0.96 16.79 15.47
CA PHE A 372 0.64 17.30 14.14
C PHE A 372 -0.66 16.74 13.57
N GLY A 373 -1.37 15.87 14.29
CA GLY A 373 -2.63 15.26 13.87
C GLY A 373 -2.47 14.23 12.74
N VAL A 374 -1.31 13.59 12.64
CA VAL A 374 -1.09 12.46 11.70
C VAL A 374 -1.70 11.21 12.31
N GLU A 375 -2.70 10.64 11.65
CA GLU A 375 -3.40 9.44 12.13
C GLU A 375 -2.65 8.17 11.69
N SER A 376 -1.90 7.56 12.62
CA SER A 376 -1.23 6.26 12.44
C SER A 376 -1.52 5.33 13.62
N PRO A 377 -2.14 4.15 13.42
CA PRO A 377 -2.60 3.63 12.14
C PRO A 377 -3.75 4.48 11.54
N PRO A 378 -4.06 4.34 10.23
CA PRO A 378 -5.03 5.19 9.56
C PRO A 378 -6.46 4.98 10.06
N PRO A 379 -7.37 5.95 9.86
CA PRO A 379 -8.78 5.79 10.18
C PRO A 379 -9.41 4.61 9.46
N LEU A 380 -10.25 3.86 10.16
CA LEU A 380 -10.98 2.72 9.59
C LEU A 380 -11.79 3.11 8.34
N SER A 381 -12.37 4.31 8.31
CA SER A 381 -13.13 4.81 7.16
C SER A 381 -12.28 4.89 5.88
N ARG A 382 -11.03 5.38 5.99
CA ARG A 382 -10.07 5.44 4.87
C ARG A 382 -9.66 4.03 4.42
N VAL A 383 -9.39 3.13 5.37
CA VAL A 383 -9.05 1.73 5.03
C VAL A 383 -10.20 1.03 4.33
N ILE A 384 -11.45 1.20 4.77
CA ILE A 384 -12.61 0.61 4.08
C ILE A 384 -12.77 1.22 2.68
N GLN A 385 -12.64 2.54 2.53
CA GLN A 385 -12.71 3.20 1.23
C GLN A 385 -11.62 2.68 0.28
N HIS A 386 -10.40 2.49 0.79
CA HIS A 386 -9.28 1.89 0.08
C HIS A 386 -9.63 0.50 -0.47
N LEU A 387 -10.10 -0.40 0.40
CA LEU A 387 -10.44 -1.78 0.03
C LEU A 387 -11.59 -1.85 -0.97
N LEU A 388 -12.63 -1.05 -0.79
CA LEU A 388 -13.77 -0.98 -1.72
C LEU A 388 -13.34 -0.46 -3.11
N GLY A 389 -12.38 0.47 -3.16
CA GLY A 389 -11.81 0.98 -4.42
C GLY A 389 -10.91 -0.02 -5.14
N LEU A 390 -10.23 -0.91 -4.40
CA LEU A 390 -9.27 -1.86 -4.96
C LEU A 390 -9.85 -3.20 -5.40
N HIS A 391 -11.06 -3.56 -4.99
CA HIS A 391 -11.67 -4.86 -5.32
C HIS A 391 -11.67 -5.19 -6.83
N ARG A 392 -11.62 -4.18 -7.71
CA ARG A 392 -11.59 -4.36 -9.18
C ARG A 392 -10.21 -4.24 -9.81
N VAL A 393 -9.18 -3.96 -9.04
CA VAL A 393 -7.81 -3.76 -9.52
C VAL A 393 -6.99 -5.01 -9.20
N PRO A 394 -6.48 -5.75 -10.22
CA PRO A 394 -5.63 -6.90 -10.01
C PRO A 394 -4.45 -6.58 -9.09
N VAL A 395 -4.14 -7.49 -8.15
CA VAL A 395 -3.05 -7.34 -7.18
C VAL A 395 -1.69 -7.19 -7.88
N SER A 396 -1.51 -7.85 -9.02
CA SER A 396 -0.31 -7.74 -9.87
C SER A 396 -0.02 -6.33 -10.36
N LEU A 397 -1.03 -5.45 -10.37
CA LEU A 397 -0.87 -4.06 -10.74
C LEU A 397 -0.62 -3.16 -9.53
N TRP A 398 -0.74 -3.59 -8.28
CA TRP A 398 -0.67 -2.67 -7.13
C TRP A 398 0.73 -2.01 -7.01
N PRO A 399 0.83 -0.68 -6.80
CA PRO A 399 2.09 0.07 -6.74
C PRO A 399 2.74 -0.05 -5.34
N VAL A 400 2.96 -1.28 -4.90
CA VAL A 400 3.44 -1.61 -3.56
C VAL A 400 4.75 -2.39 -3.67
N GLU A 401 5.78 -1.92 -2.95
CA GLU A 401 7.10 -2.55 -2.86
C GLU A 401 7.19 -3.54 -1.69
N GLU A 402 6.29 -3.43 -0.71
CA GLU A 402 6.18 -4.33 0.44
C GLU A 402 5.78 -5.75 0.00
N GLU A 403 6.29 -6.75 0.71
CA GLU A 403 5.87 -8.13 0.49
C GLU A 403 4.36 -8.27 0.75
N LEU A 404 3.61 -8.73 -0.25
CA LEU A 404 2.15 -8.85 -0.19
C LEU A 404 1.68 -9.61 1.07
N THR A 405 2.35 -10.70 1.43
CA THR A 405 2.02 -11.52 2.60
C THR A 405 2.04 -10.69 3.88
N GLU A 406 3.10 -9.89 4.08
CA GLU A 406 3.29 -9.04 5.26
C GLU A 406 2.25 -7.92 5.29
N GLY A 407 2.04 -7.25 4.16
CA GLY A 407 1.04 -6.18 4.02
C GLY A 407 -0.38 -6.67 4.34
N PHE A 408 -0.78 -7.82 3.80
CA PHE A 408 -2.08 -8.43 4.12
C PHE A 408 -2.16 -8.89 5.58
N HIS A 409 -1.07 -9.39 6.17
CA HIS A 409 -1.06 -9.74 7.59
C HIS A 409 -1.30 -8.52 8.48
N LYS A 410 -0.66 -7.36 8.17
CA LYS A 410 -0.90 -6.09 8.86
C LYS A 410 -2.34 -5.60 8.68
N LEU A 411 -2.86 -5.62 7.46
CA LEU A 411 -4.21 -5.22 7.13
C LEU A 411 -5.27 -6.06 7.88
N LEU A 412 -5.15 -7.39 7.84
CA LEU A 412 -6.08 -8.28 8.55
C LEU A 412 -5.97 -8.08 10.07
N GLY A 413 -4.76 -7.88 10.60
CA GLY A 413 -4.55 -7.54 12.01
C GLY A 413 -5.21 -6.22 12.43
N PHE A 414 -5.17 -5.20 11.56
CA PHE A 414 -5.87 -3.94 11.76
C PHE A 414 -7.39 -4.12 11.78
N LEU A 415 -7.94 -4.84 10.79
CA LEU A 415 -9.38 -5.12 10.70
C LEU A 415 -9.87 -5.95 11.89
N ALA A 416 -9.10 -6.94 12.34
CA ALA A 416 -9.45 -7.78 13.50
C ALA A 416 -9.60 -6.96 14.77
N LYS A 417 -8.70 -6.00 15.01
CA LYS A 417 -8.77 -5.07 16.15
C LYS A 417 -9.98 -4.14 16.06
N ALA A 418 -10.29 -3.65 14.85
CA ALA A 418 -11.39 -2.70 14.63
C ALA A 418 -12.78 -3.37 14.53
N TRP A 419 -12.86 -4.68 14.29
CA TRP A 419 -14.10 -5.41 13.93
C TRP A 419 -15.28 -5.17 14.88
N LYS A 420 -15.04 -5.21 16.19
CA LYS A 420 -16.08 -5.04 17.21
C LYS A 420 -16.72 -3.65 17.21
N GLY A 421 -15.97 -2.62 16.81
CA GLY A 421 -16.44 -1.24 16.72
C GLY A 421 -17.09 -0.86 15.39
N MET A 422 -17.10 -1.76 14.39
CA MET A 422 -17.69 -1.49 13.09
C MET A 422 -19.22 -1.52 13.11
N SER A 423 -19.84 -0.67 12.31
CA SER A 423 -21.28 -0.76 12.01
C SER A 423 -21.61 -1.99 11.16
N ASP A 424 -22.86 -2.46 11.22
CA ASP A 424 -23.29 -3.62 10.43
C ASP A 424 -23.15 -3.38 8.92
N LYS A 425 -23.41 -2.15 8.46
CA LYS A 425 -23.18 -1.76 7.06
C LYS A 425 -21.72 -1.95 6.64
N GLN A 426 -20.76 -1.57 7.48
CA GLN A 426 -19.34 -1.76 7.19
C GLN A 426 -18.95 -3.24 7.15
N ARG A 427 -19.48 -4.05 8.09
CA ARG A 427 -19.22 -5.50 8.12
C ARG A 427 -19.76 -6.19 6.88
N THR A 428 -21.01 -5.92 6.50
CA THR A 428 -21.62 -6.50 5.30
C THR A 428 -20.87 -6.10 4.03
N SER A 429 -20.43 -4.84 3.91
CA SER A 429 -19.59 -4.42 2.79
C SER A 429 -18.26 -5.17 2.72
N LEU A 430 -17.60 -5.40 3.86
CA LEU A 430 -16.34 -6.16 3.91
C LEU A 430 -16.53 -7.66 3.61
N GLN A 431 -17.66 -8.25 4.03
CA GLN A 431 -18.01 -9.63 3.72
C GLN A 431 -18.26 -9.86 2.22
N ALA A 432 -18.71 -8.83 1.50
CA ALA A 432 -19.07 -8.92 0.08
C ALA A 432 -17.88 -8.76 -0.89
N ILE A 433 -16.77 -8.15 -0.45
CA ILE A 433 -15.60 -7.91 -1.31
C ILE A 433 -14.61 -9.08 -1.33
N GLU A 434 -13.87 -9.17 -2.43
CA GLU A 434 -12.70 -10.05 -2.52
C GLU A 434 -11.52 -9.39 -1.80
N LEU A 435 -11.19 -9.91 -0.62
CA LEU A 435 -10.22 -9.30 0.29
C LEU A 435 -9.05 -10.22 0.60
N ILE A 436 -9.27 -11.53 0.62
CA ILE A 436 -8.29 -12.47 1.13
C ILE A 436 -7.43 -12.98 -0.04
N PRO A 437 -6.09 -12.83 0.01
CA PRO A 437 -5.22 -13.28 -1.05
C PRO A 437 -5.05 -14.80 -1.02
N VAL A 438 -5.17 -15.43 -2.18
CA VAL A 438 -4.90 -16.85 -2.43
C VAL A 438 -4.00 -17.02 -3.65
N GLY A 439 -3.25 -18.13 -3.68
CA GLY A 439 -2.33 -18.46 -4.77
C GLY A 439 -0.85 -18.22 -4.44
N PRO A 440 0.06 -18.72 -5.28
CA PRO A 440 1.51 -18.56 -5.10
C PRO A 440 1.98 -17.13 -5.43
N HIS A 441 3.20 -16.80 -4.99
CA HIS A 441 3.83 -15.49 -5.25
C HIS A 441 3.87 -15.18 -6.76
N GLY A 442 3.23 -14.07 -7.16
CA GLY A 442 3.19 -13.59 -8.56
C GLY A 442 1.84 -13.76 -9.27
N ASP A 443 0.97 -14.67 -8.80
CA ASP A 443 -0.40 -14.87 -9.31
C ASP A 443 -1.42 -14.87 -8.17
N VAL A 444 -1.34 -13.81 -7.35
CA VAL A 444 -2.20 -13.64 -6.18
C VAL A 444 -3.57 -13.15 -6.63
N LYS A 445 -4.60 -13.96 -6.37
CA LYS A 445 -6.00 -13.60 -6.58
C LYS A 445 -6.63 -13.24 -5.24
N LEU A 446 -7.45 -12.19 -5.22
CA LEU A 446 -8.29 -11.92 -4.06
C LEU A 446 -9.58 -12.71 -4.17
N VAL A 447 -10.00 -13.29 -3.05
CA VAL A 447 -11.22 -14.11 -2.98
C VAL A 447 -12.06 -13.64 -1.79
N ARG A 448 -13.39 -13.73 -1.94
CA ARG A 448 -14.34 -13.47 -0.86
C ARG A 448 -14.14 -14.50 0.26
N ALA A 449 -14.23 -14.06 1.51
CA ALA A 449 -14.10 -14.97 2.65
C ALA A 449 -15.13 -16.11 2.64
N SER A 450 -16.32 -15.91 2.08
CA SER A 450 -17.34 -16.97 1.93
C SER A 450 -16.95 -18.12 0.99
N ARG A 451 -15.89 -17.95 0.17
CA ARG A 451 -15.34 -18.98 -0.72
C ARG A 451 -14.09 -19.65 -0.14
N LEU A 452 -13.77 -19.36 1.12
CA LEU A 452 -12.61 -19.90 1.81
C LEU A 452 -13.01 -20.83 2.96
N PHE A 453 -12.26 -21.91 3.07
CA PHE A 453 -12.49 -22.96 4.07
C PHE A 453 -11.19 -23.27 4.81
N PHE A 454 -11.26 -23.55 6.10
CA PHE A 454 -10.07 -23.98 6.86
C PHE A 454 -9.62 -25.39 6.48
N ARG A 455 -10.57 -26.23 6.03
CA ARG A 455 -10.30 -27.56 5.48
C ARG A 455 -11.12 -27.73 4.21
N LEU A 456 -10.43 -28.02 3.11
CA LEU A 456 -11.07 -28.26 1.82
C LEU A 456 -10.65 -29.62 1.28
N GLN A 457 -11.60 -30.53 1.12
CA GLN A 457 -11.35 -31.88 0.64
C GLN A 457 -11.28 -31.89 -0.89
N GLY A 458 -10.08 -31.69 -1.43
CA GLY A 458 -9.81 -31.68 -2.86
C GLY A 458 -9.65 -30.29 -3.48
N ASP A 459 -9.40 -30.26 -4.79
CA ASP A 459 -9.15 -29.04 -5.54
C ASP A 459 -10.41 -28.54 -6.26
N TYR A 460 -10.92 -27.38 -5.81
CA TYR A 460 -12.06 -26.66 -6.34
C TYR A 460 -11.66 -25.28 -6.92
N ALA A 461 -10.38 -25.08 -7.24
CA ALA A 461 -9.93 -23.91 -7.98
C ALA A 461 -10.64 -23.84 -9.35
N PRO A 462 -10.98 -22.64 -9.86
CA PRO A 462 -10.57 -21.31 -9.39
C PRO A 462 -11.57 -20.63 -8.43
N PHE A 463 -12.47 -21.40 -7.81
CA PHE A 463 -13.62 -20.85 -7.10
C PHE A 463 -13.54 -20.93 -5.58
N MET A 464 -13.20 -22.10 -5.04
CA MET A 464 -13.08 -22.31 -3.60
C MET A 464 -11.64 -22.66 -3.26
N PHE A 465 -11.15 -22.15 -2.14
CA PHE A 465 -9.77 -22.34 -1.72
C PHE A 465 -9.67 -22.63 -0.23
N GLU A 466 -8.62 -23.32 0.15
CA GLU A 466 -8.24 -23.43 1.56
C GLU A 466 -7.61 -22.12 2.03
N VAL A 467 -7.86 -21.74 3.29
CA VAL A 467 -7.25 -20.55 3.89
C VAL A 467 -5.73 -20.72 3.93
N PRO A 468 -4.94 -19.79 3.35
CA PRO A 468 -3.49 -19.87 3.44
C PRO A 468 -3.02 -19.86 4.90
N ARG A 469 -2.12 -20.78 5.25
CA ARG A 469 -1.63 -20.98 6.63
C ARG A 469 -1.04 -19.70 7.24
N THR A 470 -0.46 -18.82 6.42
CA THR A 470 0.10 -17.52 6.83
C THR A 470 -0.93 -16.58 7.47
N PHE A 471 -2.22 -16.76 7.18
CA PHE A 471 -3.30 -15.96 7.76
C PHE A 471 -4.06 -16.68 8.88
N GLY A 472 -3.60 -17.86 9.32
CA GLY A 472 -4.25 -18.64 10.38
C GLY A 472 -4.39 -17.88 11.71
N THR A 473 -3.49 -16.93 12.01
CA THR A 473 -3.59 -16.07 13.21
C THR A 473 -4.85 -15.20 13.24
N HIS A 474 -5.49 -14.99 12.09
CA HIS A 474 -6.67 -14.14 11.92
C HIS A 474 -7.97 -14.95 11.83
N GLU A 475 -7.99 -16.20 12.30
CA GLU A 475 -9.14 -17.12 12.21
C GLU A 475 -10.47 -16.49 12.65
N THR A 476 -10.48 -15.76 13.78
CA THR A 476 -11.69 -15.15 14.33
C THR A 476 -12.29 -14.08 13.40
N LEU A 477 -11.43 -13.26 12.78
CA LEU A 477 -11.85 -12.30 11.77
C LEU A 477 -12.33 -13.01 10.50
N LEU A 478 -11.57 -14.01 10.02
CA LEU A 478 -11.91 -14.77 8.82
C LEU A 478 -13.28 -15.43 8.93
N ARG A 479 -13.59 -16.07 10.07
CA ARG A 479 -14.94 -16.59 10.36
C ARG A 479 -16.01 -15.51 10.35
N SER A 480 -15.70 -14.34 10.91
CA SER A 480 -16.62 -13.20 10.91
C SER A 480 -16.84 -12.59 9.51
N LEU A 481 -15.84 -12.71 8.62
CA LEU A 481 -15.96 -12.31 7.21
C LEU A 481 -16.71 -13.34 6.35
N GLY A 482 -16.86 -14.59 6.81
CA GLY A 482 -17.63 -15.63 6.14
C GLY A 482 -16.90 -16.94 5.90
N CYS A 483 -15.62 -17.08 6.29
CA CYS A 483 -14.90 -18.35 6.18
C CYS A 483 -15.53 -19.42 7.07
N LYS A 484 -15.62 -20.66 6.56
CA LYS A 484 -16.18 -21.81 7.29
C LYS A 484 -15.11 -22.87 7.53
N GLU A 485 -15.41 -23.84 8.39
CA GLU A 485 -14.50 -24.97 8.61
C GLU A 485 -14.42 -25.84 7.34
N GLU A 486 -15.57 -26.30 6.87
CA GLU A 486 -15.75 -27.13 5.67
C GLU A 486 -17.01 -26.67 4.91
N PRO A 487 -17.08 -26.88 3.58
CA PRO A 487 -18.27 -26.53 2.80
C PRO A 487 -19.46 -27.44 3.14
N SER A 488 -20.61 -26.85 3.48
CA SER A 488 -21.87 -27.60 3.61
C SER A 488 -22.56 -27.78 2.25
N THR A 489 -23.47 -28.74 2.12
CA THR A 489 -24.27 -28.92 0.89
C THR A 489 -25.02 -27.64 0.50
N GLU A 490 -25.56 -26.90 1.47
CA GLU A 490 -26.24 -25.63 1.24
C GLU A 490 -25.29 -24.56 0.67
N ASP A 491 -24.03 -24.56 1.12
CA ASP A 491 -23.00 -23.64 0.60
C ASP A 491 -22.62 -23.98 -0.84
N LEU A 492 -22.50 -25.27 -1.16
CA LEU A 492 -22.24 -25.74 -2.51
C LEU A 492 -23.38 -25.38 -3.48
N VAL A 493 -24.63 -25.56 -3.04
CA VAL A 493 -25.83 -25.16 -3.82
C VAL A 493 -25.86 -23.65 -4.02
N ARG A 494 -25.66 -22.85 -2.95
CA ARG A 494 -25.60 -21.39 -3.04
C ARG A 494 -24.51 -20.95 -4.01
N PHE A 495 -23.35 -21.58 -3.95
CA PHE A 495 -22.23 -21.32 -4.86
C PHE A 495 -22.60 -21.58 -6.32
N LEU A 496 -23.30 -22.68 -6.64
CA LEU A 496 -23.73 -22.94 -8.02
C LEU A 496 -24.68 -21.85 -8.55
N HIS A 497 -25.56 -21.32 -7.70
CA HIS A 497 -26.38 -20.16 -8.04
C HIS A 497 -25.55 -18.88 -8.22
N GLU A 498 -24.54 -18.65 -7.38
CA GLU A 498 -23.62 -17.52 -7.55
C GLU A 498 -22.88 -17.59 -8.89
N VAL A 499 -22.27 -18.74 -9.23
CA VAL A 499 -21.57 -18.92 -10.52
C VAL A 499 -22.51 -18.75 -11.71
N SER A 500 -23.74 -19.28 -11.60
CA SER A 500 -24.77 -19.07 -12.63
C SER A 500 -25.11 -17.58 -12.81
N SER A 501 -25.17 -16.81 -11.72
CA SER A 501 -25.43 -15.37 -11.78
C SER A 501 -24.22 -14.55 -12.28
N GLU A 502 -22.99 -14.94 -11.90
CA GLU A 502 -21.75 -14.26 -12.25
C GLU A 502 -21.36 -14.50 -13.72
N SER A 503 -21.63 -15.71 -14.23
CA SER A 503 -21.37 -16.07 -15.64
C SER A 503 -22.29 -15.35 -16.63
N LYS A 504 -23.47 -14.89 -16.21
CA LYS A 504 -24.46 -14.19 -17.06
C LYS A 504 -24.78 -14.92 -18.37
N GLY A 505 -24.78 -16.26 -18.33
CA GLY A 505 -25.04 -17.12 -19.49
C GLY A 505 -23.86 -17.30 -20.45
N LEU A 506 -22.68 -16.77 -20.13
CA LEU A 506 -21.45 -17.05 -20.88
C LEU A 506 -20.93 -18.47 -20.58
N PRO A 507 -20.23 -19.09 -21.54
CA PRO A 507 -19.63 -20.40 -21.33
C PRO A 507 -18.51 -20.33 -20.28
N LEU A 508 -18.48 -21.31 -19.40
CA LEU A 508 -17.40 -21.54 -18.44
C LEU A 508 -16.14 -21.99 -19.17
N ASN A 509 -14.98 -21.55 -18.68
CA ASN A 509 -13.70 -22.07 -19.17
C ASN A 509 -13.46 -23.51 -18.67
N PRO A 510 -12.49 -24.26 -19.23
CA PRO A 510 -12.28 -25.66 -18.86
C PRO A 510 -12.03 -25.92 -17.37
N ASN A 511 -11.32 -25.01 -16.69
CA ASN A 511 -11.02 -25.15 -15.25
C ASN A 511 -12.26 -24.85 -14.40
N GLU A 512 -13.02 -23.82 -14.76
CA GLU A 512 -14.29 -23.49 -14.14
C GLU A 512 -15.31 -24.63 -14.30
N LEU A 513 -15.40 -25.20 -15.50
CA LEU A 513 -16.28 -26.33 -15.79
C LEU A 513 -15.89 -27.55 -14.94
N ALA A 514 -14.61 -27.90 -14.90
CA ALA A 514 -14.12 -29.03 -14.09
C ALA A 514 -14.44 -28.84 -12.60
N ALA A 515 -14.27 -27.64 -12.06
CA ALA A 515 -14.61 -27.31 -10.69
C ALA A 515 -16.12 -27.41 -10.43
N VAL A 516 -16.94 -26.85 -11.31
CA VAL A 516 -18.41 -26.92 -11.20
C VAL A 516 -18.90 -28.36 -11.24
N VAL A 517 -18.36 -29.20 -12.13
CA VAL A 517 -18.71 -30.63 -12.21
C VAL A 517 -18.37 -31.37 -10.92
N LYS A 518 -17.20 -31.10 -10.31
CA LYS A 518 -16.84 -31.65 -8.99
C LYS A 518 -17.82 -31.21 -7.91
N VAL A 519 -18.18 -29.93 -7.86
CA VAL A 519 -19.15 -29.41 -6.89
C VAL A 519 -20.51 -30.09 -7.06
N ILE A 520 -20.98 -30.23 -8.31
CA ILE A 520 -22.23 -30.93 -8.60
C ILE A 520 -22.17 -32.39 -8.17
N GLY A 521 -21.04 -33.07 -8.39
CA GLY A 521 -20.83 -34.43 -7.89
C GLY A 521 -20.97 -34.53 -6.37
N ALA A 522 -20.29 -33.65 -5.62
CA ALA A 522 -20.40 -33.60 -4.16
C ALA A 522 -21.83 -33.29 -3.67
N VAL A 523 -22.54 -32.42 -4.39
CA VAL A 523 -23.96 -32.12 -4.11
C VAL A 523 -24.84 -33.34 -4.37
N ALA A 524 -24.64 -34.05 -5.48
CA ALA A 524 -25.40 -35.25 -5.85
C ALA A 524 -25.16 -36.41 -4.86
N GLU A 525 -23.92 -36.61 -4.42
CA GLU A 525 -23.53 -37.65 -3.45
C GLU A 525 -24.11 -37.42 -2.06
N SER A 526 -24.43 -36.16 -1.70
CA SER A 526 -25.00 -35.84 -0.38
C SER A 526 -26.42 -36.37 -0.17
N GLY A 527 -27.13 -36.78 -1.24
CA GLY A 527 -28.50 -37.29 -1.16
C GLY A 527 -29.55 -36.27 -0.71
N ALA A 528 -29.22 -34.98 -0.69
CA ALA A 528 -30.14 -33.94 -0.29
C ALA A 528 -31.26 -33.77 -1.34
N ASN A 529 -32.51 -33.69 -0.88
CA ASN A 529 -33.65 -33.41 -1.76
C ASN A 529 -33.68 -31.93 -2.13
N PHE A 530 -33.20 -31.60 -3.33
CA PHE A 530 -33.24 -30.24 -3.84
C PHE A 530 -34.66 -29.92 -4.35
N HIS A 531 -35.48 -29.28 -3.51
CA HIS A 531 -36.83 -28.84 -3.88
C HIS A 531 -36.85 -27.75 -4.99
N GLY A 532 -35.68 -27.18 -5.33
CA GLY A 532 -35.48 -26.17 -6.38
C GLY A 532 -34.82 -26.72 -7.65
N SER A 533 -34.66 -25.88 -8.69
CA SER A 533 -33.81 -26.23 -9.83
C SER A 533 -32.36 -25.87 -9.53
N LEU A 534 -31.46 -26.83 -9.74
CA LEU A 534 -30.03 -26.63 -9.59
C LEU A 534 -29.44 -26.10 -10.91
N PRO A 535 -28.57 -25.08 -10.87
CA PRO A 535 -27.81 -24.67 -12.04
C PRO A 535 -26.77 -25.75 -12.42
N VAL A 536 -26.83 -26.23 -13.66
CA VAL A 536 -25.93 -27.25 -14.23
C VAL A 536 -25.37 -26.78 -15.57
N PRO A 537 -24.11 -27.11 -15.91
CA PRO A 537 -23.56 -26.81 -17.23
C PRO A 537 -24.26 -27.61 -18.34
N ASN A 538 -24.62 -26.92 -19.41
CA ASN A 538 -25.13 -27.51 -20.65
C ASN A 538 -23.98 -27.88 -21.62
N VAL A 539 -24.32 -28.44 -22.78
CA VAL A 539 -23.35 -28.82 -23.83
C VAL A 539 -22.53 -27.64 -24.39
N HIS A 540 -23.00 -26.41 -24.20
CA HIS A 540 -22.26 -25.19 -24.56
C HIS A 540 -21.42 -24.65 -23.40
N CYS A 541 -21.25 -25.44 -22.33
CA CYS A 541 -20.54 -25.05 -21.10
C CYS A 541 -21.16 -23.87 -20.36
N ALA A 542 -22.41 -23.48 -20.64
CA ALA A 542 -23.12 -22.41 -19.94
C ALA A 542 -24.00 -22.98 -18.82
N MET A 543 -24.15 -22.23 -17.74
CA MET A 543 -25.00 -22.63 -16.61
C MET A 543 -26.49 -22.50 -16.96
N SER A 544 -27.21 -23.62 -16.89
CA SER A 544 -28.64 -23.75 -17.20
C SER A 544 -29.40 -24.37 -16.03
N SER A 545 -30.73 -24.19 -16.01
CA SER A 545 -31.63 -24.81 -15.05
C SER A 545 -31.70 -26.33 -15.26
N SER A 546 -31.45 -27.14 -14.22
CA SER A 546 -31.56 -28.61 -14.29
C SER A 546 -32.92 -29.10 -14.77
N LYS A 547 -33.99 -28.34 -14.54
CA LYS A 547 -35.36 -28.69 -14.99
C LYS A 547 -35.58 -28.48 -16.49
N GLU A 548 -34.81 -27.58 -17.08
CA GLU A 548 -34.86 -27.23 -18.50
C GLU A 548 -33.90 -28.09 -19.33
N CYS A 549 -32.90 -28.70 -18.69
CA CYS A 549 -31.96 -29.59 -19.34
C CYS A 549 -32.49 -31.02 -19.50
N PHE A 550 -32.01 -31.69 -20.55
CA PHE A 550 -32.22 -33.11 -20.81
C PHE A 550 -30.89 -33.86 -20.90
N HIS A 551 -30.91 -35.10 -20.44
CA HIS A 551 -29.86 -36.09 -20.69
C HIS A 551 -30.19 -36.88 -21.96
N CYS A 552 -29.22 -37.12 -22.84
CA CYS A 552 -29.40 -37.99 -24.00
C CYS A 552 -28.15 -38.84 -24.20
N SER A 553 -28.29 -40.16 -23.99
CA SER A 553 -27.23 -41.14 -24.24
C SER A 553 -27.30 -41.77 -25.63
N ASP A 554 -28.42 -41.58 -26.34
CA ASP A 554 -28.67 -42.16 -27.66
C ASP A 554 -28.02 -41.32 -28.76
N ARG A 555 -27.01 -41.90 -29.43
CA ARG A 555 -26.26 -41.24 -30.51
C ARG A 555 -27.11 -40.97 -31.75
N GLU A 556 -28.01 -41.87 -32.11
CA GLU A 556 -28.87 -41.71 -33.28
C GLU A 556 -29.89 -40.59 -33.03
N LEU A 557 -30.39 -40.51 -31.80
CA LEU A 557 -31.29 -39.43 -31.41
C LEU A 557 -30.60 -38.06 -31.46
N LEU A 558 -29.34 -37.97 -31.01
CA LEU A 558 -28.55 -36.73 -31.11
C LEU A 558 -28.33 -36.24 -32.55
N LEU A 559 -28.31 -37.15 -33.53
CA LEU A 559 -28.16 -36.84 -34.96
C LEU A 559 -29.47 -36.41 -35.63
N THR A 560 -30.61 -36.65 -34.99
CA THR A 560 -31.96 -36.40 -35.56
C THR A 560 -32.67 -35.20 -34.93
N ILE A 561 -32.25 -34.78 -33.73
CA ILE A 561 -32.79 -33.59 -33.05
C ILE A 561 -32.08 -32.30 -33.46
N ASP A 562 -32.80 -31.18 -33.43
CA ASP A 562 -32.22 -29.85 -33.46
C ASP A 562 -31.64 -29.52 -32.08
N GLN A 563 -30.32 -29.62 -31.97
CA GLN A 563 -29.59 -29.36 -30.73
C GLN A 563 -29.65 -27.89 -30.29
N ASN A 564 -30.03 -26.95 -31.18
CA ASN A 564 -30.22 -25.54 -30.81
C ASN A 564 -31.59 -25.29 -30.17
N ALA A 565 -32.57 -26.14 -30.46
CA ALA A 565 -33.93 -26.05 -29.93
C ALA A 565 -34.07 -26.69 -28.54
N LEU A 566 -33.03 -27.39 -28.06
CA LEU A 566 -33.03 -28.19 -26.85
C LEU A 566 -31.84 -27.83 -25.95
N GLN A 567 -32.04 -27.80 -24.63
CA GLN A 567 -30.94 -27.68 -23.69
C GLN A 567 -30.48 -29.06 -23.26
N LEU A 568 -29.33 -29.51 -23.76
CA LEU A 568 -28.71 -30.76 -23.34
C LEU A 568 -27.72 -30.51 -22.21
N VAL A 569 -27.72 -31.36 -21.19
CA VAL A 569 -26.75 -31.30 -20.09
C VAL A 569 -25.35 -31.69 -20.58
N HIS A 570 -24.30 -31.13 -19.97
CA HIS A 570 -22.92 -31.48 -20.32
C HIS A 570 -22.63 -32.98 -20.07
N PRO A 571 -21.94 -33.70 -20.98
CA PRO A 571 -21.73 -35.15 -20.88
C PRO A 571 -21.04 -35.63 -19.60
N SER A 572 -20.20 -34.80 -18.99
CA SER A 572 -19.51 -35.12 -17.73
C SER A 572 -20.45 -35.29 -16.53
N LEU A 573 -21.73 -34.91 -16.68
CA LEU A 573 -22.75 -35.05 -15.64
C LEU A 573 -23.61 -36.31 -15.80
N ALA A 574 -23.31 -37.17 -16.77
CA ALA A 574 -24.10 -38.37 -17.05
C ALA A 574 -24.36 -39.23 -15.79
N SER A 575 -23.34 -39.42 -14.94
CA SER A 575 -23.44 -40.20 -13.70
C SER A 575 -24.29 -39.56 -12.61
N PHE A 576 -24.59 -38.26 -12.72
CA PHE A 576 -25.32 -37.51 -11.70
C PHE A 576 -26.75 -37.15 -12.14
N CYS A 577 -27.15 -37.46 -13.38
CA CYS A 577 -28.43 -37.01 -13.94
C CYS A 577 -29.64 -37.47 -13.12
N ASP A 578 -29.64 -38.72 -12.66
CA ASP A 578 -30.73 -39.28 -11.84
C ASP A 578 -30.85 -38.57 -10.48
N ALA A 579 -29.71 -38.37 -9.79
CA ALA A 579 -29.66 -37.68 -8.50
C ALA A 579 -30.07 -36.20 -8.60
N LEU A 580 -29.82 -35.58 -9.77
CA LEU A 580 -30.17 -34.19 -10.05
C LEU A 580 -31.59 -34.01 -10.61
N GLY A 581 -32.33 -35.11 -10.82
CA GLY A 581 -33.68 -35.09 -11.39
C GLY A 581 -33.73 -34.61 -12.85
N ILE A 582 -32.63 -34.78 -13.60
CA ILE A 582 -32.54 -34.41 -15.02
C ILE A 582 -33.25 -35.50 -15.84
N ARG A 583 -34.17 -35.08 -16.71
CA ARG A 583 -34.99 -36.02 -17.52
C ARG A 583 -34.20 -36.58 -18.69
N ASP A 584 -34.42 -37.86 -18.98
CA ASP A 584 -33.96 -38.48 -20.22
C ASP A 584 -34.79 -37.98 -21.41
N LEU A 585 -34.11 -37.47 -22.44
CA LEU A 585 -34.72 -36.96 -23.66
C LEU A 585 -35.53 -38.04 -24.38
N SER A 586 -35.03 -39.27 -24.42
CA SER A 586 -35.70 -40.38 -25.12
C SER A 586 -37.10 -40.65 -24.56
N ARG A 587 -37.28 -40.45 -23.25
CA ARG A 587 -38.57 -40.61 -22.55
C ARG A 587 -39.48 -39.40 -22.68
N ALA A 588 -38.94 -38.23 -23.03
CA ALA A 588 -39.69 -36.99 -23.16
C ALA A 588 -40.18 -36.72 -24.59
N LEU A 589 -39.55 -37.35 -25.59
CA LEU A 589 -39.91 -37.18 -26.99
C LEU A 589 -41.08 -38.07 -27.42
N THR A 590 -41.90 -37.53 -28.32
CA THR A 590 -42.93 -38.28 -29.04
C THR A 590 -42.62 -38.26 -30.52
N GLN A 591 -42.65 -39.43 -31.17
CA GLN A 591 -42.56 -39.54 -32.61
C GLN A 591 -43.96 -39.35 -33.22
N GLN A 592 -44.09 -38.51 -34.24
CA GLN A 592 -45.35 -38.28 -34.94
C GLN A 592 -45.15 -38.38 -36.46
N LEU A 593 -46.06 -39.08 -37.14
CA LEU A 593 -46.09 -39.14 -38.61
C LEU A 593 -46.51 -37.78 -39.17
N LEU A 594 -45.87 -37.35 -40.26
CA LEU A 594 -46.17 -36.07 -40.91
C LEU A 594 -47.42 -36.14 -41.78
N GLU A 595 -47.67 -37.29 -42.39
CA GLU A 595 -48.83 -37.56 -43.24
C GLU A 595 -49.50 -38.85 -42.77
N GLU A 596 -50.82 -38.95 -42.99
CA GLU A 596 -51.53 -40.18 -42.67
C GLU A 596 -51.11 -41.28 -43.65
N PRO A 597 -50.55 -42.41 -43.16
CA PRO A 597 -49.94 -43.41 -44.01
C PRO A 597 -51.00 -44.15 -44.84
N LYS A 598 -50.82 -44.14 -46.16
CA LYS A 598 -51.62 -44.97 -47.07
C LYS A 598 -51.17 -46.41 -46.97
N VAL A 599 -51.97 -47.24 -46.30
CA VAL A 599 -51.74 -48.68 -46.18
C VAL A 599 -51.98 -49.34 -47.52
N ILE A 600 -51.04 -50.19 -47.93
CA ILE A 600 -51.09 -50.98 -49.16
C ILE A 600 -51.53 -52.39 -48.80
N ASP A 601 -52.52 -52.90 -49.52
CA ASP A 601 -52.92 -54.30 -49.40
C ASP A 601 -51.78 -55.21 -49.88
N SER A 602 -51.28 -56.05 -48.97
CA SER A 602 -50.18 -56.98 -49.22
C SER A 602 -50.45 -58.29 -48.51
N THR A 603 -50.40 -59.40 -49.25
CA THR A 603 -50.51 -60.75 -48.68
C THR A 603 -49.38 -61.02 -47.68
N GLU A 604 -48.19 -60.49 -47.97
CA GLU A 604 -47.03 -60.59 -47.07
C GLU A 604 -47.29 -59.90 -45.71
N ALA A 605 -47.97 -58.75 -45.68
CA ALA A 605 -48.32 -58.08 -44.43
C ALA A 605 -49.31 -58.90 -43.59
N ALA A 606 -50.27 -59.57 -44.23
CA ALA A 606 -51.22 -60.46 -43.55
C ALA A 606 -50.50 -61.69 -42.97
N ASP A 607 -49.59 -62.29 -43.75
CA ASP A 607 -48.78 -63.44 -43.31
C ASP A 607 -47.87 -63.09 -42.14
N LEU A 608 -47.19 -61.94 -42.20
CA LEU A 608 -46.34 -61.44 -41.10
C LEU A 608 -47.17 -61.15 -39.84
N THR A 609 -48.35 -60.55 -39.98
CA THR A 609 -49.28 -60.31 -38.86
C THR A 609 -49.70 -61.62 -38.20
N ALA A 610 -50.04 -62.64 -39.00
CA ALA A 610 -50.39 -63.96 -38.50
C ALA A 610 -49.21 -64.64 -37.78
N ARG A 611 -47.97 -64.49 -38.29
CA ARG A 611 -46.76 -65.01 -37.66
C ARG A 611 -46.49 -64.35 -36.30
N LEU A 612 -46.60 -63.02 -36.20
CA LEU A 612 -46.41 -62.32 -34.91
C LEU A 612 -47.42 -62.73 -33.84
N SER A 613 -48.63 -63.11 -34.26
CA SER A 613 -49.71 -63.56 -33.36
C SER A 613 -49.63 -65.05 -33.01
N SER A 614 -48.66 -65.79 -33.56
CA SER A 614 -48.54 -67.24 -33.33
C SER A 614 -47.89 -67.56 -31.98
N PRO A 615 -48.36 -68.60 -31.27
CA PRO A 615 -47.76 -69.01 -30.00
C PRO A 615 -46.32 -69.51 -30.17
N GLU A 616 -45.98 -70.08 -31.33
CA GLU A 616 -44.62 -70.53 -31.66
C GLU A 616 -43.64 -69.34 -31.77
N PHE A 617 -44.09 -68.23 -32.35
CA PHE A 617 -43.30 -67.00 -32.43
C PHE A 617 -43.10 -66.36 -31.04
N LEU A 618 -44.15 -66.31 -30.21
CA LEU A 618 -44.06 -65.81 -28.83
C LEU A 618 -43.03 -66.63 -28.02
N THR A 619 -43.10 -67.95 -28.13
CA THR A 619 -42.14 -68.87 -27.49
C THR A 619 -40.71 -68.58 -27.97
N ALA A 620 -40.54 -68.35 -29.27
CA ALA A 620 -39.24 -68.02 -29.83
C ALA A 620 -38.70 -66.68 -29.33
N LEU A 621 -39.55 -65.65 -29.31
CA LEU A 621 -39.22 -64.32 -28.84
C LEU A 621 -38.77 -64.32 -27.37
N LEU A 622 -39.49 -65.03 -26.50
CA LEU A 622 -39.14 -65.16 -25.08
C LEU A 622 -37.79 -65.85 -24.87
N SER A 623 -37.46 -66.85 -25.69
CA SER A 623 -36.15 -67.53 -25.62
C SER A 623 -34.97 -66.63 -25.98
N PHE A 624 -35.22 -65.53 -26.72
CA PHE A 624 -34.22 -64.56 -27.16
C PHE A 624 -34.03 -63.40 -26.18
N CYS A 625 -34.91 -63.24 -25.18
CA CYS A 625 -34.79 -62.19 -24.18
C CYS A 625 -33.69 -62.51 -23.16
N HIS A 626 -32.93 -61.49 -22.76
CA HIS A 626 -31.85 -61.63 -21.76
C HIS A 626 -32.32 -61.41 -20.31
N GLU A 627 -33.48 -60.79 -20.13
CA GLU A 627 -34.11 -60.43 -18.85
C GLU A 627 -35.34 -61.32 -18.56
N ASP A 628 -35.79 -61.38 -17.30
CA ASP A 628 -37.03 -62.05 -16.94
C ASP A 628 -38.21 -61.21 -17.43
N VAL A 629 -38.86 -61.68 -18.49
CA VAL A 629 -39.95 -60.99 -19.18
C VAL A 629 -41.27 -61.71 -18.92
N SER A 630 -42.34 -60.95 -18.67
CA SER A 630 -43.69 -61.50 -18.52
C SER A 630 -44.23 -61.99 -19.86
N GLU A 631 -44.39 -63.31 -19.99
CA GLU A 631 -45.03 -63.96 -21.15
C GLU A 631 -46.39 -63.33 -21.47
N LYS A 632 -47.23 -63.10 -20.44
CA LYS A 632 -48.54 -62.46 -20.58
C LYS A 632 -48.48 -61.03 -21.10
N GLU A 633 -47.42 -60.29 -20.78
CA GLU A 633 -47.26 -58.92 -21.27
C GLU A 633 -46.93 -58.91 -22.77
N PHE A 634 -46.02 -59.79 -23.19
CA PHE A 634 -45.62 -59.90 -24.60
C PHE A 634 -46.75 -60.46 -25.46
N GLU A 635 -47.47 -61.47 -24.96
CA GLU A 635 -48.67 -62.00 -25.60
C GLU A 635 -49.70 -60.89 -25.85
N ARG A 636 -50.03 -60.09 -24.82
CA ARG A 636 -50.97 -58.96 -24.93
C ARG A 636 -50.50 -57.89 -25.92
N LYS A 637 -49.19 -57.60 -25.96
CA LYS A 637 -48.62 -56.61 -26.88
C LYS A 637 -48.70 -57.10 -28.32
N LEU A 638 -48.40 -58.38 -28.60
CA LEU A 638 -48.28 -58.90 -29.95
C LEU A 638 -49.61 -59.37 -30.54
N SER A 639 -50.54 -59.86 -29.72
CA SER A 639 -51.83 -60.42 -30.18
C SER A 639 -52.70 -59.42 -30.95
N ASN A 640 -52.49 -58.12 -30.72
CA ASN A 640 -53.29 -57.04 -31.31
C ASN A 640 -52.50 -56.23 -32.35
N VAL A 641 -51.28 -56.62 -32.68
CA VAL A 641 -50.41 -55.86 -33.59
C VAL A 641 -50.69 -56.23 -35.03
N GLN A 642 -50.98 -55.23 -35.86
CA GLN A 642 -51.11 -55.38 -37.30
C GLN A 642 -49.85 -54.88 -38.02
N VAL A 643 -49.29 -55.69 -38.93
CA VAL A 643 -48.21 -55.26 -39.83
C VAL A 643 -48.84 -54.67 -41.10
N CYS A 644 -48.35 -53.52 -41.56
CA CYS A 644 -48.85 -52.86 -42.76
C CYS A 644 -47.71 -52.32 -43.61
N PHE A 645 -47.83 -52.38 -44.94
CA PHE A 645 -46.87 -51.74 -45.85
C PHE A 645 -47.36 -50.36 -46.30
N THR A 646 -46.44 -49.42 -46.47
CA THR A 646 -46.70 -48.07 -47.00
C THR A 646 -45.66 -47.69 -48.05
N GLU A 647 -45.97 -46.75 -48.95
CA GLU A 647 -45.01 -46.33 -49.99
C GLU A 647 -43.83 -45.54 -49.42
N SER A 648 -44.10 -44.68 -48.44
CA SER A 648 -43.12 -43.89 -47.71
C SER A 648 -43.49 -43.82 -46.24
N LEU A 649 -42.48 -43.67 -45.38
CA LEU A 649 -42.63 -43.38 -43.96
C LEU A 649 -41.72 -42.24 -43.61
N SER A 650 -42.34 -41.15 -43.16
CA SER A 650 -41.62 -40.03 -42.60
C SER A 650 -42.28 -39.57 -41.30
N TYR A 651 -41.43 -39.30 -40.32
CA TYR A 651 -41.86 -38.83 -39.01
C TYR A 651 -41.06 -37.61 -38.60
N SER A 652 -41.53 -36.94 -37.55
CA SER A 652 -40.81 -35.89 -36.87
C SER A 652 -40.89 -36.10 -35.36
N LEU A 653 -39.90 -35.55 -34.66
CA LEU A 653 -39.78 -35.61 -33.20
C LEU A 653 -40.42 -34.38 -32.59
N PHE A 654 -41.29 -34.59 -31.61
CA PHE A 654 -41.97 -33.52 -30.88
C PHE A 654 -41.64 -33.60 -29.39
N LEU A 655 -41.42 -32.44 -28.77
CA LEU A 655 -41.31 -32.25 -27.33
C LEU A 655 -42.36 -31.23 -26.89
N ASN A 656 -43.28 -31.62 -26.00
CA ASN A 656 -44.39 -30.77 -25.54
C ASN A 656 -45.17 -30.10 -26.69
N GLY A 657 -45.38 -30.81 -27.80
CA GLY A 657 -46.09 -30.31 -28.98
C GLY A 657 -45.28 -29.39 -29.91
N LYS A 658 -44.00 -29.12 -29.62
CA LYS A 658 -43.09 -28.42 -30.55
C LYS A 658 -42.22 -29.41 -31.30
N GLN A 659 -42.09 -29.22 -32.61
CA GLN A 659 -41.16 -29.97 -33.43
C GLN A 659 -39.72 -29.64 -33.02
N VAL A 660 -38.93 -30.68 -32.74
CA VAL A 660 -37.53 -30.58 -32.30
C VAL A 660 -36.59 -31.44 -33.14
N SER A 661 -37.06 -31.95 -34.28
CA SER A 661 -36.19 -32.62 -35.26
C SER A 661 -35.38 -31.61 -36.07
N ASN A 662 -34.14 -31.96 -36.42
CA ASN A 662 -33.27 -31.10 -37.25
C ASN A 662 -33.75 -30.98 -38.70
N ARG A 663 -34.52 -31.96 -39.16
CA ARG A 663 -35.17 -31.99 -40.46
C ARG A 663 -36.67 -31.88 -40.28
N THR A 664 -37.33 -31.30 -41.28
CA THR A 664 -38.80 -31.27 -41.35
C THR A 664 -39.38 -32.68 -41.42
N SER A 665 -38.67 -33.61 -42.08
CA SER A 665 -39.00 -35.03 -42.19
C SER A 665 -37.78 -35.93 -41.97
N ILE A 666 -37.98 -36.98 -41.18
CA ILE A 666 -37.02 -38.08 -40.98
C ILE A 666 -37.59 -39.31 -41.67
N GLU A 667 -36.90 -39.79 -42.71
CA GLU A 667 -37.25 -41.04 -43.38
C GLU A 667 -36.89 -42.23 -42.49
N THR A 668 -37.77 -43.23 -42.45
CA THR A 668 -37.56 -44.47 -41.71
C THR A 668 -38.06 -45.67 -42.50
N TRP A 669 -37.51 -46.85 -42.24
CA TRP A 669 -38.00 -48.09 -42.83
C TRP A 669 -39.16 -48.70 -42.06
N PHE A 670 -39.37 -48.29 -40.81
CA PHE A 670 -40.55 -48.66 -40.03
C PHE A 670 -41.00 -47.56 -39.06
N PHE A 671 -42.27 -47.61 -38.68
CA PHE A 671 -42.84 -46.72 -37.67
C PHE A 671 -43.82 -47.50 -36.77
N LEU A 672 -43.76 -47.23 -35.46
CA LEU A 672 -44.62 -47.88 -34.46
C LEU A 672 -45.82 -46.98 -34.15
N ASP A 673 -46.97 -47.31 -34.72
CA ASP A 673 -48.24 -46.63 -34.45
C ASP A 673 -48.93 -47.30 -33.26
N HIS A 674 -48.41 -47.01 -32.06
CA HIS A 674 -48.93 -47.55 -30.80
C HIS A 674 -50.44 -47.28 -30.58
N PRO A 675 -50.99 -46.07 -30.85
CA PRO A 675 -52.42 -45.80 -30.66
C PRO A 675 -53.35 -46.72 -31.46
N ARG A 676 -52.93 -47.11 -32.67
CA ARG A 676 -53.70 -48.02 -33.53
C ARG A 676 -53.20 -49.47 -33.49
N SER A 677 -52.19 -49.77 -32.65
CA SER A 677 -51.52 -51.07 -32.58
C SER A 677 -51.01 -51.58 -33.95
N ARG A 678 -50.33 -50.71 -34.70
CA ARG A 678 -49.79 -51.07 -36.03
C ARG A 678 -48.28 -50.90 -36.11
N ILE A 679 -47.63 -51.83 -36.81
CA ILE A 679 -46.24 -51.69 -37.27
C ILE A 679 -46.30 -51.37 -38.76
N LEU A 680 -45.90 -50.16 -39.12
CA LEU A 680 -45.84 -49.72 -40.51
C LEU A 680 -44.44 -50.02 -41.06
N LEU A 681 -44.34 -50.65 -42.22
CA LEU A 681 -43.10 -50.96 -42.93
C LEU A 681 -43.07 -50.24 -44.28
N ALA A 682 -41.93 -49.67 -44.64
CA ALA A 682 -41.74 -49.12 -45.99
C ALA A 682 -41.70 -50.27 -47.01
N LYS A 683 -42.51 -50.17 -48.07
CA LYS A 683 -42.57 -51.18 -49.15
C LYS A 683 -41.29 -51.20 -49.99
N ASN A 684 -40.71 -50.03 -50.25
CA ASN A 684 -39.53 -49.88 -51.10
C ASN A 684 -38.25 -49.92 -50.25
N LEU A 685 -37.85 -51.12 -49.84
CA LEU A 685 -36.59 -51.33 -49.13
C LEU A 685 -35.40 -51.47 -50.09
N PRO A 686 -34.19 -51.04 -49.70
CA PRO A 686 -32.98 -51.30 -50.48
C PRO A 686 -32.75 -52.80 -50.70
N ALA A 687 -32.12 -53.19 -51.82
CA ALA A 687 -31.96 -54.60 -52.20
C ALA A 687 -31.21 -55.48 -51.18
N TYR A 688 -30.45 -54.88 -50.26
CA TYR A 688 -29.73 -55.59 -49.19
C TYR A 688 -30.56 -55.77 -47.90
N LEU A 689 -31.78 -55.23 -47.84
CA LEU A 689 -32.62 -55.18 -46.65
C LEU A 689 -33.95 -55.88 -46.90
N SER A 690 -34.27 -56.89 -46.09
CA SER A 690 -35.55 -57.62 -46.17
C SER A 690 -36.60 -57.07 -45.20
N SER A 691 -37.87 -57.25 -45.54
CA SER A 691 -39.01 -56.93 -44.66
C SER A 691 -38.90 -57.62 -43.28
N TYR A 692 -38.39 -58.86 -43.24
CA TYR A 692 -38.14 -59.61 -42.00
C TYR A 692 -37.09 -58.97 -41.09
N GLN A 693 -36.02 -58.40 -41.64
CA GLN A 693 -34.99 -57.71 -40.86
C GLN A 693 -35.51 -56.40 -40.28
N VAL A 694 -36.25 -55.63 -41.08
CA VAL A 694 -36.89 -54.40 -40.61
C VAL A 694 -37.95 -54.71 -39.55
N LEU A 695 -38.77 -55.74 -39.78
CA LEU A 695 -39.78 -56.17 -38.83
C LEU A 695 -39.16 -56.69 -37.52
N ALA A 696 -38.07 -57.44 -37.57
CA ALA A 696 -37.35 -57.87 -36.37
C ALA A 696 -36.94 -56.67 -35.49
N SER A 697 -36.46 -55.60 -36.14
CA SER A 697 -36.05 -54.37 -35.46
C SER A 697 -37.25 -53.61 -34.90
N ALA A 698 -38.36 -53.57 -35.64
CA ALA A 698 -39.61 -52.96 -35.21
C ALA A 698 -40.24 -53.71 -34.03
N VAL A 699 -40.25 -55.04 -34.06
CA VAL A 699 -40.78 -55.89 -32.99
C VAL A 699 -39.94 -55.73 -31.74
N ASP A 700 -38.61 -55.71 -31.84
CA ASP A 700 -37.73 -55.46 -30.69
C ASP A 700 -38.06 -54.13 -30.02
N GLN A 701 -38.15 -53.04 -30.79
CA GLN A 701 -38.53 -51.73 -30.25
C GLN A 701 -39.96 -51.74 -29.66
N TYR A 702 -40.91 -52.42 -30.31
CA TYR A 702 -42.30 -52.50 -29.86
C TYR A 702 -42.45 -53.21 -28.51
N VAL A 703 -41.63 -54.23 -28.25
CA VAL A 703 -41.64 -54.97 -26.98
C VAL A 703 -40.70 -54.38 -25.91
N GLY A 704 -39.99 -53.29 -26.22
CA GLY A 704 -39.17 -52.53 -25.28
C GLY A 704 -37.67 -52.77 -25.38
N SER A 705 -37.16 -53.10 -26.57
CA SER A 705 -35.74 -53.28 -26.92
C SER A 705 -35.01 -54.30 -26.04
N LYS A 706 -35.57 -55.51 -25.93
CA LYS A 706 -35.13 -56.56 -24.99
C LYS A 706 -34.29 -57.67 -25.61
N LEU A 707 -34.12 -57.67 -26.93
CA LEU A 707 -33.46 -58.76 -27.67
C LEU A 707 -31.97 -58.55 -27.89
N GLY A 708 -31.50 -57.30 -27.85
CA GLY A 708 -30.08 -56.96 -27.98
C GLY A 708 -29.44 -57.52 -29.25
N ARG A 709 -28.48 -58.44 -29.12
CA ARG A 709 -27.75 -59.03 -30.26
C ARG A 709 -28.55 -60.10 -31.03
N ASN A 710 -29.72 -60.50 -30.52
CA ASN A 710 -30.52 -61.60 -31.09
C ASN A 710 -31.44 -61.15 -32.25
N LEU A 711 -31.32 -59.90 -32.73
CA LEU A 711 -32.10 -59.38 -33.87
C LEU A 711 -31.93 -60.21 -35.14
N LEU A 712 -30.73 -60.73 -35.40
CA LEU A 712 -30.48 -61.58 -36.57
C LEU A 712 -31.22 -62.92 -36.44
N LEU A 713 -31.26 -63.50 -35.24
CA LEU A 713 -32.00 -64.74 -34.96
C LEU A 713 -33.51 -64.50 -35.11
N LEU A 714 -34.01 -63.37 -34.58
CA LEU A 714 -35.41 -62.99 -34.76
C LEU A 714 -35.77 -62.81 -36.23
N SER A 715 -34.91 -62.14 -37.01
CA SER A 715 -35.12 -61.96 -38.44
C SER A 715 -35.19 -63.30 -39.19
N TYR A 716 -34.38 -64.29 -38.78
CA TYR A 716 -34.43 -65.64 -39.34
C TYR A 716 -35.71 -66.37 -38.95
N ILE A 717 -36.12 -66.33 -37.67
CA ILE A 717 -37.39 -66.91 -37.22
C ILE A 717 -38.58 -66.35 -37.99
N LEU A 718 -38.58 -65.04 -38.26
CA LEU A 718 -39.64 -64.39 -39.03
C LEU A 718 -39.74 -64.90 -40.47
N THR A 719 -38.68 -65.49 -41.04
CA THR A 719 -38.74 -66.13 -42.38
C THR A 719 -39.46 -67.48 -42.39
N LEU A 720 -39.55 -68.15 -41.24
CA LEU A 720 -40.13 -69.49 -41.10
C LEU A 720 -41.65 -69.44 -40.93
N GLU A 721 -42.34 -70.51 -41.37
CA GLU A 721 -43.73 -70.74 -40.96
C GLU A 721 -43.79 -71.15 -39.49
N PRO A 722 -44.86 -70.81 -38.74
CA PRO A 722 -44.96 -71.05 -37.29
C PRO A 722 -44.63 -72.49 -36.88
N VAL A 723 -45.11 -73.48 -37.63
CA VAL A 723 -44.89 -74.92 -37.38
C VAL A 723 -43.40 -75.30 -37.37
N CYS A 724 -42.58 -74.59 -38.15
CA CYS A 724 -41.14 -74.87 -38.30
C CYS A 724 -40.27 -74.12 -37.29
N MET A 725 -40.81 -73.11 -36.59
CA MET A 725 -40.03 -72.27 -35.66
C MET A 725 -39.48 -73.09 -34.50
N SER A 726 -40.30 -73.97 -33.90
CA SER A 726 -39.91 -74.83 -32.78
C SER A 726 -38.80 -75.83 -33.13
N GLU A 727 -38.81 -76.38 -34.35
CA GLU A 727 -37.76 -77.28 -34.84
C GLU A 727 -36.46 -76.52 -35.10
N ALA A 728 -36.54 -75.35 -35.76
CA ALA A 728 -35.39 -74.50 -36.05
C ALA A 728 -34.70 -74.05 -34.75
N MET A 729 -35.46 -73.64 -33.74
CA MET A 729 -34.93 -73.31 -32.41
C MET A 729 -34.23 -74.49 -31.73
N GLY A 730 -34.80 -75.70 -31.86
CA GLY A 730 -34.17 -76.93 -31.37
C GLY A 730 -32.82 -77.21 -32.03
N ARG A 731 -32.72 -77.04 -33.35
CA ARG A 731 -31.48 -77.25 -34.11
C ARG A 731 -30.43 -76.15 -33.87
N MET A 732 -30.86 -74.93 -33.56
CA MET A 732 -29.99 -73.82 -33.17
C MET A 732 -29.49 -73.92 -31.71
N GLY A 733 -29.86 -74.98 -30.97
CA GLY A 733 -29.41 -75.19 -29.59
C GLY A 733 -30.09 -74.26 -28.57
N MET A 734 -31.28 -73.74 -28.89
CA MET A 734 -31.99 -72.74 -28.09
C MET A 734 -33.13 -73.32 -27.23
N LYS A 735 -33.23 -74.65 -27.11
CA LYS A 735 -34.15 -75.30 -26.16
C LYS A 735 -33.69 -75.04 -24.72
N GLY A 736 -34.50 -74.30 -23.96
CA GLY A 736 -34.27 -73.96 -22.57
C GLY A 736 -34.51 -75.15 -21.63
N GLU A 737 -33.53 -76.04 -21.48
CA GLU A 737 -33.52 -77.02 -20.38
C GLU A 737 -32.51 -76.67 -19.25
N GLY A 738 -31.87 -75.50 -19.29
CA GLY A 738 -30.81 -75.17 -18.33
C GLY A 738 -30.70 -73.73 -17.83
N ARG A 739 -31.53 -72.77 -18.30
CA ARG A 739 -31.44 -71.36 -17.86
C ARG A 739 -32.27 -71.05 -16.61
N ASP A 740 -33.40 -71.73 -16.39
CA ASP A 740 -34.30 -71.43 -15.25
C ASP A 740 -33.80 -72.00 -13.92
N ALA A 741 -33.18 -73.18 -13.92
CA ALA A 741 -32.76 -73.85 -12.69
C ALA A 741 -31.72 -73.02 -11.90
N SER A 742 -30.71 -72.46 -12.57
CA SER A 742 -29.63 -71.71 -11.91
C SER A 742 -30.08 -70.34 -11.38
N ARG A 743 -31.07 -69.69 -12.03
CA ARG A 743 -31.63 -68.40 -11.59
C ARG A 743 -32.58 -68.53 -10.41
N ALA A 744 -33.27 -69.68 -10.28
CA ALA A 744 -34.18 -69.98 -9.17
C ALA A 744 -33.48 -70.52 -7.90
N ARG A 745 -32.15 -70.65 -7.92
CA ARG A 745 -31.34 -71.12 -6.78
C ARG A 745 -31.50 -70.16 -5.60
N GLY A 746 -32.04 -70.63 -4.48
CA GLY A 746 -32.24 -69.84 -3.26
C GLY A 746 -33.56 -69.07 -3.19
N SER A 747 -34.42 -69.14 -4.22
CA SER A 747 -35.74 -68.51 -4.21
C SER A 747 -36.74 -69.32 -3.37
N PRO A 748 -37.41 -68.74 -2.35
CA PRO A 748 -38.37 -69.47 -1.52
C PRO A 748 -39.47 -70.18 -2.33
N GLY A 749 -39.74 -71.45 -2.01
CA GLY A 749 -40.76 -72.28 -2.66
C GLY A 749 -40.29 -73.01 -3.93
N SER A 750 -39.08 -72.76 -4.45
CA SER A 750 -38.53 -73.51 -5.59
C SER A 750 -37.82 -74.80 -5.13
N ARG A 751 -37.76 -75.82 -6.01
CA ARG A 751 -37.05 -77.09 -5.73
C ARG A 751 -35.55 -76.87 -5.54
N LEU A 752 -35.00 -77.54 -4.54
CA LEU A 752 -33.57 -77.52 -4.27
C LEU A 752 -32.81 -78.11 -5.47
N LEU A 753 -31.74 -77.43 -5.89
CA LEU A 753 -30.95 -77.91 -7.02
C LEU A 753 -30.11 -79.12 -6.61
N PRO A 754 -29.80 -80.05 -7.54
CA PRO A 754 -28.97 -81.21 -7.24
C PRO A 754 -27.60 -80.87 -6.63
N MET A 755 -27.02 -79.72 -6.99
CA MET A 755 -25.76 -79.23 -6.45
C MET A 755 -25.88 -78.77 -4.99
N ASP A 756 -27.00 -78.16 -4.60
CA ASP A 756 -27.28 -77.71 -3.24
C ASP A 756 -27.78 -78.85 -2.34
N LEU A 757 -28.43 -79.86 -2.93
CA LEU A 757 -28.84 -81.08 -2.26
C LEU A 757 -27.64 -81.84 -1.66
N GLN A 758 -26.48 -81.76 -2.31
CA GLN A 758 -25.22 -82.33 -1.81
C GLN A 758 -24.61 -81.52 -0.65
N LEU A 759 -25.06 -80.27 -0.44
CA LEU A 759 -24.56 -79.37 0.60
C LEU A 759 -25.44 -79.37 1.86
N LEU A 760 -26.54 -80.12 1.87
CA LEU A 760 -27.43 -80.20 3.02
C LEU A 760 -26.72 -80.87 4.21
N VAL A 761 -26.68 -80.16 5.33
CA VAL A 761 -26.19 -80.67 6.62
C VAL A 761 -27.27 -80.47 7.66
N LEU A 762 -27.63 -81.53 8.37
CA LEU A 762 -28.65 -81.49 9.42
C LEU A 762 -27.98 -81.10 10.75
N GLU A 763 -28.17 -79.85 11.19
CA GLU A 763 -27.60 -79.30 12.44
C GLU A 763 -28.72 -78.91 13.43
N PRO A 764 -29.21 -79.83 14.28
CA PRO A 764 -30.41 -79.63 15.10
C PRO A 764 -30.31 -78.50 16.15
N CYS A 765 -29.09 -78.09 16.53
CA CYS A 765 -28.87 -77.05 17.54
C CYS A 765 -28.54 -75.68 16.94
N ARG A 766 -28.47 -75.55 15.61
CA ARG A 766 -28.16 -74.29 14.95
C ARG A 766 -29.36 -73.35 15.05
N ARG A 767 -29.12 -72.12 15.51
CA ARG A 767 -30.12 -71.06 15.49
C ARG A 767 -30.05 -70.34 14.16
N PHE A 768 -31.14 -70.36 13.40
CA PHE A 768 -31.25 -69.62 12.16
C PHE A 768 -31.58 -68.14 12.43
N ARG A 769 -31.11 -67.25 11.54
CA ARG A 769 -31.43 -65.82 11.58
C ARG A 769 -32.57 -65.48 10.63
N PRO A 770 -33.42 -64.49 10.94
CA PRO A 770 -34.42 -64.00 10.00
C PRO A 770 -33.76 -63.58 8.67
N GLY A 771 -34.36 -63.99 7.54
CA GLY A 771 -33.83 -63.77 6.20
C GLY A 771 -32.84 -64.83 5.71
N GLU A 772 -32.40 -65.79 6.54
CA GLU A 772 -31.56 -66.90 6.07
C GLU A 772 -32.34 -67.85 5.15
N ILE A 773 -31.73 -68.22 4.02
CA ILE A 773 -32.25 -69.23 3.11
C ILE A 773 -31.89 -70.61 3.68
N VAL A 774 -32.90 -71.45 3.86
CA VAL A 774 -32.79 -72.82 4.35
C VAL A 774 -33.40 -73.78 3.35
N ALA A 775 -33.08 -75.07 3.48
CA ALA A 775 -33.84 -76.11 2.79
C ALA A 775 -34.83 -76.73 3.77
N PHE A 776 -36.07 -76.95 3.34
CA PHE A 776 -37.03 -77.74 4.10
C PHE A 776 -37.56 -78.88 3.23
N GLU A 777 -37.92 -79.98 3.88
CA GLU A 777 -38.43 -81.18 3.22
C GLU A 777 -39.95 -81.11 3.13
N GLU A 778 -40.50 -81.30 1.94
CA GLU A 778 -41.93 -81.44 1.66
C GLU A 778 -42.14 -82.70 0.82
N GLU A 779 -43.32 -83.32 0.84
CA GLU A 779 -43.59 -84.62 0.22
C GLU A 779 -43.10 -84.70 -1.24
N GLY A 780 -41.93 -85.31 -1.47
CA GLY A 780 -41.32 -85.46 -2.79
C GLY A 780 -40.01 -84.70 -3.04
N GLY A 781 -39.43 -84.02 -2.04
CA GLY A 781 -38.05 -83.50 -2.12
C GLY A 781 -37.78 -82.29 -1.22
N PHE A 782 -36.61 -81.69 -1.39
CA PHE A 782 -36.24 -80.46 -0.69
C PHE A 782 -36.63 -79.23 -1.51
N LEU A 783 -37.10 -78.19 -0.81
CA LEU A 783 -37.41 -76.87 -1.36
C LEU A 783 -36.57 -75.80 -0.65
N TYR A 784 -36.28 -74.69 -1.31
CA TYR A 784 -35.73 -73.51 -0.65
C TYR A 784 -36.83 -72.84 0.19
N GLY A 785 -36.51 -72.45 1.41
CA GLY A 785 -37.34 -71.62 2.29
C GLY A 785 -36.52 -70.46 2.83
N VAL A 786 -37.19 -69.46 3.41
CA VAL A 786 -36.53 -68.36 4.13
C VAL A 786 -37.12 -68.28 5.52
N ILE A 787 -36.26 -68.10 6.51
CA ILE A 787 -36.66 -67.96 7.91
C ILE A 787 -37.34 -66.61 8.09
N GLY A 788 -38.65 -66.62 8.35
CA GLY A 788 -39.42 -65.41 8.62
C GLY A 788 -39.01 -64.72 9.92
N GLU A 789 -39.24 -63.41 9.99
CA GLU A 789 -39.23 -62.69 11.27
C GLU A 789 -40.42 -63.20 12.10
N LYS A 790 -40.17 -63.58 13.36
CA LYS A 790 -41.25 -63.97 14.28
C LYS A 790 -42.27 -62.82 14.35
N GLN A 791 -43.44 -63.01 13.74
CA GLN A 791 -44.63 -62.28 14.14
C GLN A 791 -44.90 -62.68 15.60
N GLN A 792 -44.91 -61.69 16.49
CA GLN A 792 -45.53 -61.87 17.80
C GLN A 792 -47.01 -62.18 17.55
N GLU A 793 -47.39 -63.44 17.67
CA GLU A 793 -48.79 -63.80 17.86
C GLU A 793 -49.24 -63.21 19.19
N GLU A 794 -50.00 -62.12 19.11
CA GLU A 794 -51.03 -61.82 20.09
C GLU A 794 -52.05 -62.96 20.06
N GLU A 795 -52.23 -63.66 21.19
CA GLU A 795 -53.51 -63.94 21.84
C GLU A 795 -53.36 -65.05 22.91
N GLY A 796 -54.00 -64.84 24.07
CA GLY A 796 -54.46 -65.92 24.97
C GLY A 796 -53.71 -66.09 26.28
#